data_AF-A0A6A5QFN7-F1
#
_entry.id   AF-A0A6A5QFN7-F1
#
_cell.length_a   1.000
_cell.length_b   1.000
_cell.length_c   1.000
_cell.angle_alpha   90.00
_cell.angle_beta   90.00
_cell.angle_gamma   90.00
#
_symmetry.space_group_name_H-M   'P 1'
#
loop_
_entity.id
_entity.type
_entity.pdbx_description
1 polymer ?
#
loop_
_entity_poly.entity_id
_entity_poly.type
_entity_poly.pdbx_seq_one_letter_code
_entity_poly.pdbx_strand_id
1 'polypeptide(L)'
;MFKPRLARSSIIRSLHSASRVDSYTALQSDKYFSSNNKLHKGDDNTVRMLSLLGILLALVLVALLVLNAFSGRSLLSQRAFIFEADISNLGLSFSRFAPISIAPTVISIVVGLWWDQLDSTFRILQPFISMSRGPTPINAGAGLTYRSKSWVGAAIKAGRNKHWVLFMVAIGSVLAQVLTVSMSALFERESRDFVQQMTVPHNLEVRQVPFIIQVNTTGAFAAKDPAVEVLDNLYLDAPTNWLYGAGIQDSYNGTELPWAAEGWSFLPVDLSGIFNDSSVRSSQGDAGDKAISSINITITTPAIRARLDCRAIEQVANISSWIERQVLDNDGDIYPDEEWAQINTTDMTKTYQLLPQIFEGTDSQTTMISRAYDAMCCGNGSRADPQRAVMGYWSPVYPSDLTSEKPDFPYQNLTWPMPITTKWLVGTAFNMSRGTTTAKYLYFTDVPRIQAARCTPIIETAEAEVKIHRDTGKVISYTIGSTVAAAEQAWKDVFVQHEYGSKTAMNVSSPESMNISTSFGVLFLDSLLGTADKQESLSVYERTDFNAFAFRDQNHGISMDLMTYSMYLLARKDPEALLNYTTLATYANRTFQTFFQHFVNSELSLDKGGFAYQPIGDNTMETIGRSTNNGTFLARDSISVPRTNRNITASVSHRIRVLHMNVTATYLSAAILTWLIFTTVVILCLQRRYTRFMNRDVQLIADMLLLISGSDNLLELVAEKGTEFKKNKDIKTMLGWFKDRDGQVRWGVEVVGGSNAVDWVDAPKQGFHIPVKNNGSSFRWKFWRRP
;
A
#
# COMPACT_ATOMS: atom_id res chain seq x y z
N MET A 1 -8.31 -30.04 -44.15
CA MET A 1 -8.82 -30.84 -45.29
C MET A 1 -7.74 -30.91 -46.36
N PHE A 2 -6.82 -31.87 -46.26
CA PHE A 2 -5.78 -32.15 -47.27
C PHE A 2 -6.00 -33.57 -47.79
N LYS A 3 -6.30 -33.72 -49.09
CA LYS A 3 -6.51 -35.02 -49.74
C LYS A 3 -5.19 -35.81 -49.77
N PRO A 4 -5.14 -37.08 -49.32
CA PRO A 4 -3.95 -37.91 -49.47
C PRO A 4 -3.89 -38.42 -50.92
N ARG A 5 -2.78 -38.14 -51.62
CA ARG A 5 -2.50 -38.72 -52.94
C ARG A 5 -2.23 -40.22 -52.79
N LEU A 6 -3.18 -41.02 -53.28
CA LEU A 6 -3.04 -42.44 -53.58
C LEU A 6 -1.99 -42.64 -54.68
N ALA A 7 -0.73 -42.82 -54.30
CA ALA A 7 0.34 -43.24 -55.21
C ALA A 7 1.31 -44.19 -54.48
N ARG A 8 0.78 -45.24 -53.83
CA ARG A 8 1.60 -46.16 -53.03
C ARG A 8 1.32 -47.66 -53.19
N SER A 9 0.53 -48.07 -54.19
CA SER A 9 0.14 -49.49 -54.35
C SER A 9 0.63 -50.18 -55.62
N SER A 10 1.18 -49.47 -56.62
CA SER A 10 1.58 -50.09 -57.90
C SER A 10 2.95 -50.82 -57.83
N ILE A 11 3.92 -50.29 -57.10
CA ILE A 11 5.30 -50.82 -57.05
C ILE A 11 5.39 -52.09 -56.20
N ILE A 12 4.58 -52.20 -55.13
CA ILE A 12 4.55 -53.40 -54.27
C ILE A 12 4.00 -54.62 -55.03
N ARG A 13 3.10 -54.41 -56.01
CA ARG A 13 2.61 -55.50 -56.87
C ARG A 13 3.62 -55.96 -57.91
N SER A 14 4.46 -55.07 -58.45
CA SER A 14 5.49 -55.45 -59.44
C SER A 14 6.69 -56.17 -58.82
N LEU A 15 6.87 -56.09 -57.50
CA LEU A 15 7.93 -56.78 -56.77
C LEU A 15 7.68 -58.28 -56.58
N HIS A 16 6.46 -58.77 -56.85
CA HIS A 16 6.10 -60.18 -56.63
C HIS A 16 6.59 -61.12 -57.75
N SER A 17 7.09 -60.56 -58.88
CA SER A 17 7.57 -61.33 -60.05
C SER A 17 8.90 -60.82 -60.61
N ALA A 18 9.59 -59.90 -59.94
CA ALA A 18 10.85 -59.33 -60.40
C ALA A 18 12.05 -60.13 -59.86
N SER A 19 13.14 -60.24 -60.62
CA SER A 19 14.36 -60.89 -60.13
C SER A 19 14.91 -60.13 -58.91
N ARG A 20 15.68 -60.83 -58.06
CA ARG A 20 16.30 -60.25 -56.86
C ARG A 20 17.20 -59.03 -57.17
N VAL A 21 17.67 -58.94 -58.41
CA VAL A 21 18.48 -57.83 -58.95
C VAL A 21 17.58 -56.63 -59.31
N ASP A 22 16.43 -56.87 -59.93
CA ASP A 22 15.49 -55.82 -60.36
C ASP A 22 14.80 -55.13 -59.18
N SER A 23 14.53 -55.88 -58.11
CA SER A 23 14.01 -55.34 -56.85
C SER A 23 15.03 -54.44 -56.15
N TYR A 24 16.31 -54.80 -56.19
CA TYR A 24 17.41 -54.00 -55.65
C TYR A 24 17.65 -52.73 -56.48
N THR A 25 17.65 -52.82 -57.81
CA THR A 25 17.80 -51.67 -58.70
C THR A 25 16.58 -50.74 -58.69
N ALA A 26 15.36 -51.26 -58.50
CA ALA A 26 14.15 -50.45 -58.33
C ALA A 26 14.14 -49.69 -56.99
N LEU A 27 14.57 -50.32 -55.89
CA LEU A 27 14.77 -49.62 -54.60
C LEU A 27 15.92 -48.61 -54.67
N GLN A 28 16.89 -48.81 -55.57
CA GLN A 28 17.97 -47.88 -55.86
C GLN A 28 17.52 -46.71 -56.75
N SER A 29 16.59 -46.93 -57.69
CA SER A 29 16.07 -45.91 -58.61
C SER A 29 15.07 -44.95 -57.95
N ASP A 30 14.25 -45.41 -57.00
CA ASP A 30 13.29 -44.56 -56.27
C ASP A 30 13.98 -43.48 -55.39
N LYS A 31 15.27 -43.67 -55.05
CA LYS A 31 16.08 -42.64 -54.38
C LYS A 31 16.38 -41.44 -55.28
N TYR A 32 16.28 -41.58 -56.60
CA TYR A 32 16.48 -40.50 -57.58
C TYR A 32 15.19 -39.76 -57.94
N PHE A 33 14.01 -40.27 -57.57
CA PHE A 33 12.72 -39.62 -57.89
C PHE A 33 12.18 -38.71 -56.78
N SER A 34 12.72 -38.76 -55.55
CA SER A 34 12.47 -37.71 -54.55
C SER A 34 13.64 -36.71 -54.50
N SER A 35 13.40 -35.54 -55.10
CA SER A 35 14.24 -34.33 -55.09
C SER A 35 15.18 -34.14 -56.29
N ASN A 36 14.63 -33.46 -57.31
CA ASN A 36 15.39 -32.45 -58.03
C ASN A 36 15.92 -31.41 -57.04
N ASN A 37 17.20 -31.53 -56.65
CA ASN A 37 18.15 -30.42 -56.52
C ASN A 37 19.47 -30.94 -55.95
N LYS A 38 20.55 -30.72 -56.72
CA LYS A 38 21.97 -30.66 -56.30
C LYS A 38 22.38 -31.57 -55.14
N LEU A 39 23.09 -32.63 -55.49
CA LEU A 39 23.93 -33.43 -54.59
C LEU A 39 24.97 -32.53 -53.89
N HIS A 40 24.63 -31.96 -52.73
CA HIS A 40 25.60 -31.34 -51.85
C HIS A 40 26.17 -32.42 -50.92
N LYS A 41 27.46 -32.72 -51.15
CA LYS A 41 28.47 -33.22 -50.20
C LYS A 41 27.94 -33.39 -48.77
N GLY A 42 27.62 -34.63 -48.41
CA GLY A 42 27.06 -35.05 -47.11
C GLY A 42 27.99 -34.94 -45.90
N ASP A 43 28.77 -33.86 -45.79
CA ASP A 43 29.64 -33.62 -44.63
C ASP A 43 29.57 -32.16 -44.12
N ASP A 44 29.06 -31.21 -44.91
CA ASP A 44 29.01 -29.79 -44.51
C ASP A 44 27.71 -29.38 -43.79
N ASN A 45 26.55 -29.96 -44.10
CA ASN A 45 25.27 -29.49 -43.56
C ASN A 45 25.02 -29.90 -42.10
N THR A 46 25.43 -31.10 -41.69
CA THR A 46 25.30 -31.58 -40.30
C THR A 46 26.27 -30.86 -39.37
N VAL A 47 27.50 -30.61 -39.82
CA VAL A 47 28.49 -29.80 -39.11
C VAL A 47 28.01 -28.35 -39.00
N ARG A 48 27.43 -27.78 -40.07
CA ARG A 48 26.80 -26.45 -40.02
C ARG A 48 25.65 -26.41 -39.01
N MET A 49 24.76 -27.39 -39.02
CA MET A 49 23.62 -27.47 -38.10
C MET A 49 24.07 -27.58 -36.63
N LEU A 50 25.06 -28.42 -36.32
CA LEU A 50 25.64 -28.56 -34.99
C LEU A 50 26.42 -27.31 -34.56
N SER A 51 27.12 -26.65 -35.49
CA SER A 51 27.80 -25.38 -35.21
C SER A 51 26.82 -24.25 -34.92
N LEU A 52 25.70 -24.18 -35.66
CA LEU A 52 24.62 -23.22 -35.42
C LEU A 52 23.97 -23.46 -34.05
N LEU A 53 23.75 -24.73 -33.67
CA LEU A 53 23.24 -25.08 -32.34
C LEU A 53 24.21 -24.65 -31.23
N GLY A 54 25.51 -24.89 -31.39
CA GLY A 54 26.53 -24.45 -30.43
C GLY A 54 26.59 -22.94 -30.27
N ILE A 55 26.50 -22.20 -31.38
CA ILE A 55 26.43 -20.72 -31.37
C ILE A 55 25.15 -20.24 -30.68
N LEU A 56 24.00 -20.84 -30.98
CA LEU A 56 22.72 -20.50 -30.33
C LEU A 56 22.81 -20.69 -28.81
N LEU A 57 23.31 -21.83 -28.34
CA LEU A 57 23.48 -22.12 -26.91
C LEU A 57 24.43 -21.11 -26.23
N ALA A 58 25.52 -20.73 -26.89
CA ALA A 58 26.45 -19.73 -26.39
C ALA A 58 25.81 -18.34 -26.30
N LEU A 59 25.02 -17.94 -27.31
CA LEU A 59 24.27 -16.68 -27.29
C LEU A 59 23.25 -16.64 -26.15
N VAL A 60 22.52 -17.74 -25.91
CA VAL A 60 21.57 -17.84 -24.80
C VAL A 60 22.28 -17.76 -23.45
N LEU A 61 23.44 -18.41 -23.30
CA LEU A 61 24.25 -18.32 -22.08
C LEU A 61 24.74 -16.89 -21.83
N VAL A 62 25.27 -16.21 -22.87
CA VAL A 62 25.72 -14.82 -22.76
C VAL A 62 24.55 -13.90 -22.40
N ALA A 63 23.39 -14.06 -23.06
CA ALA A 63 22.20 -13.28 -22.76
C ALA A 63 21.76 -13.47 -21.30
N LEU A 64 21.76 -14.70 -20.78
CA LEU A 64 21.40 -14.99 -19.40
C LEU A 64 22.37 -14.33 -18.40
N LEU A 65 23.68 -14.39 -18.65
CA LEU A 65 24.69 -13.78 -17.77
C LEU A 65 24.61 -12.25 -17.80
N VAL A 66 24.38 -11.67 -18.97
CA VAL A 66 24.17 -10.22 -19.13
C VAL A 66 22.91 -9.79 -18.36
N LEU A 67 21.79 -10.48 -18.54
CA LEU A 67 20.55 -10.21 -17.79
C LEU A 67 20.77 -10.30 -16.27
N ASN A 68 21.55 -11.28 -15.80
CA ASN A 68 21.88 -11.43 -14.39
C ASN A 68 22.70 -10.24 -13.86
N ALA A 69 23.69 -9.80 -14.63
CA ALA A 69 24.53 -8.65 -14.28
C ALA A 69 23.73 -7.33 -14.24
N PHE A 70 22.77 -7.14 -15.16
CA PHE A 70 21.87 -5.99 -15.15
C PHE A 70 20.83 -6.05 -14.03
N SER A 71 20.33 -7.26 -13.69
CA SER A 71 19.44 -7.49 -12.53
C SER A 71 20.14 -7.09 -11.23
N GLY A 72 21.37 -7.52 -11.01
CA GLY A 72 22.15 -7.19 -9.81
C GLY A 72 22.46 -5.70 -9.64
N ARG A 73 22.45 -4.91 -10.72
CA ARG A 73 22.68 -3.46 -10.69
C ARG A 73 21.41 -2.62 -10.57
N SER A 74 20.24 -3.22 -10.35
CA SER A 74 18.92 -2.53 -10.26
C SER A 74 18.51 -1.70 -11.49
N LEU A 75 19.23 -1.86 -12.62
CA LEU A 75 18.96 -1.12 -13.86
C LEU A 75 17.90 -1.81 -14.73
N LEU A 76 17.67 -3.12 -14.53
CA LEU A 76 16.63 -3.86 -15.23
C LEU A 76 15.23 -3.30 -14.86
N SER A 77 15.02 -2.94 -13.58
CA SER A 77 13.74 -2.44 -13.06
C SER A 77 13.37 -1.04 -13.54
N GLN A 78 14.33 -0.20 -13.94
CA GLN A 78 14.06 1.18 -14.36
C GLN A 78 13.79 1.37 -15.86
N ARG A 79 14.26 0.48 -16.74
CA ARG A 79 14.23 0.73 -18.21
C ARG A 79 13.60 -0.35 -19.08
N ALA A 80 13.66 -1.62 -18.70
CA ALA A 80 13.27 -2.71 -19.61
C ALA A 80 11.83 -3.22 -19.40
N PHE A 81 11.19 -2.92 -18.27
CA PHE A 81 9.91 -3.52 -17.87
C PHE A 81 8.71 -2.55 -17.85
N ILE A 82 8.88 -1.30 -18.30
CA ILE A 82 7.76 -0.34 -18.45
C ILE A 82 6.95 -0.66 -19.73
N PHE A 83 7.48 -1.48 -20.65
CA PHE A 83 6.72 -1.95 -21.82
C PHE A 83 5.83 -3.14 -21.47
N GLU A 84 4.66 -2.85 -20.88
CA GLU A 84 3.51 -3.75 -20.95
C GLU A 84 3.01 -3.75 -22.40
N ALA A 85 3.20 -4.85 -23.12
CA ALA A 85 2.63 -5.00 -24.45
C ALA A 85 1.15 -5.38 -24.30
N ASP A 86 0.26 -4.45 -24.64
CA ASP A 86 -1.18 -4.67 -24.66
C ASP A 86 -1.55 -5.49 -25.90
N ILE A 87 -1.99 -6.73 -25.71
CA ILE A 87 -2.39 -7.65 -26.80
C ILE A 87 -3.89 -7.94 -26.71
N SER A 88 -4.68 -6.90 -26.44
CA SER A 88 -6.15 -6.92 -26.34
C SER A 88 -6.87 -7.45 -27.60
N ASN A 89 -6.21 -7.53 -28.75
CA ASN A 89 -6.80 -8.04 -30.00
C ASN A 89 -6.86 -9.58 -30.12
N LEU A 90 -6.36 -10.34 -29.13
CA LEU A 90 -6.29 -11.81 -29.21
C LEU A 90 -7.32 -12.56 -28.35
N GLY A 91 -8.24 -11.87 -27.65
CA GLY A 91 -9.37 -12.51 -26.96
C GLY A 91 -8.99 -13.54 -25.89
N LEU A 92 -7.76 -13.47 -25.37
CA LEU A 92 -7.26 -14.33 -24.29
C LEU A 92 -7.42 -13.59 -22.96
N SER A 93 -7.85 -14.31 -21.90
CA SER A 93 -8.19 -13.78 -20.57
C SER A 93 -7.03 -13.16 -19.76
N PHE A 94 -5.90 -12.89 -20.39
CA PHE A 94 -4.71 -12.37 -19.74
C PHE A 94 -4.26 -11.08 -20.47
N SER A 95 -4.72 -9.95 -19.95
CA SER A 95 -4.62 -8.64 -20.60
C SER A 95 -3.24 -7.95 -20.48
N ARG A 96 -2.29 -8.46 -19.68
CA ARG A 96 -0.99 -7.80 -19.45
C ARG A 96 0.12 -8.83 -19.25
N PHE A 97 1.08 -8.87 -20.16
CA PHE A 97 2.27 -9.70 -20.02
C PHE A 97 3.52 -8.89 -20.38
N ALA A 98 4.57 -9.04 -19.57
CA ALA A 98 5.91 -8.66 -19.96
C ALA A 98 6.43 -9.73 -20.95
N PRO A 99 6.59 -9.46 -22.26
CA PRO A 99 7.00 -10.46 -23.23
C PRO A 99 8.34 -11.12 -22.87
N ILE A 100 9.18 -10.36 -22.16
CA ILE A 100 10.49 -10.78 -21.65
C ILE A 100 10.39 -11.95 -20.66
N SER A 101 9.28 -12.13 -19.92
CA SER A 101 9.14 -13.24 -18.98
C SER A 101 8.86 -14.59 -19.65
N ILE A 102 8.32 -14.58 -20.87
CA ILE A 102 7.98 -15.79 -21.64
C ILE A 102 9.10 -16.16 -22.62
N ALA A 103 9.91 -15.20 -23.05
CA ALA A 103 11.00 -15.46 -24.00
C ALA A 103 11.97 -16.58 -23.57
N PRO A 104 12.42 -16.70 -22.30
CA PRO A 104 13.33 -17.77 -21.89
C PRO A 104 12.73 -19.17 -22.02
N THR A 105 11.43 -19.32 -21.74
CA THR A 105 10.75 -20.62 -21.83
C THR A 105 10.61 -21.06 -23.27
N VAL A 106 10.21 -20.15 -24.16
CA VAL A 106 10.10 -20.42 -25.60
C VAL A 106 11.45 -20.83 -26.19
N ILE A 107 12.53 -20.11 -25.84
CA ILE A 107 13.89 -20.45 -26.28
C ILE A 107 14.30 -21.83 -25.76
N SER A 108 14.00 -22.15 -24.50
CA SER A 108 14.31 -23.46 -23.93
C SER A 108 13.57 -24.61 -24.63
N ILE A 109 12.30 -24.41 -24.98
CA ILE A 109 11.51 -25.42 -25.73
C ILE A 109 12.15 -25.67 -27.09
N VAL A 110 12.57 -24.62 -27.81
CA VAL A 110 13.28 -24.77 -29.09
C VAL A 110 14.56 -25.58 -28.88
N VAL A 111 15.40 -25.22 -27.91
CA VAL A 111 16.62 -25.98 -27.59
C VAL A 111 16.31 -27.45 -27.28
N GLY A 112 15.26 -27.73 -26.52
CA GLY A 112 14.80 -29.08 -26.19
C GLY A 112 14.42 -29.90 -27.42
N LEU A 113 13.60 -29.33 -28.32
CA LEU A 113 13.18 -30.00 -29.56
C LEU A 113 14.36 -30.34 -30.47
N TRP A 114 15.32 -29.43 -30.58
CA TRP A 114 16.55 -29.66 -31.33
C TRP A 114 17.41 -30.75 -30.71
N TRP A 115 17.50 -30.78 -29.38
CA TRP A 115 18.23 -31.82 -28.66
C TRP A 115 17.59 -33.20 -28.80
N ASP A 116 16.26 -33.29 -28.75
CA ASP A 116 15.51 -34.54 -28.94
C ASP A 116 15.76 -35.15 -30.32
N GLN A 117 15.83 -34.32 -31.36
CA GLN A 117 16.18 -34.77 -32.71
C GLN A 117 17.61 -35.32 -32.79
N LEU A 118 18.55 -34.68 -32.09
CA LEU A 118 19.94 -35.13 -31.99
C LEU A 118 20.01 -36.48 -31.27
N ASP A 119 19.38 -36.62 -30.10
CA ASP A 119 19.35 -37.86 -29.31
C ASP A 119 18.72 -39.02 -30.09
N SER A 120 17.58 -38.79 -30.75
CA SER A 120 16.93 -39.79 -31.61
C SER A 120 17.89 -40.32 -32.69
N THR A 121 18.61 -39.42 -33.36
CA THR A 121 19.56 -39.77 -34.43
C THR A 121 20.73 -40.60 -33.89
N PHE A 122 21.33 -40.21 -32.77
CA PHE A 122 22.43 -40.97 -32.16
C PHE A 122 21.99 -42.35 -31.65
N ARG A 123 20.77 -42.49 -31.13
CA ARG A 123 20.21 -43.80 -30.71
C ARG A 123 20.02 -44.76 -31.88
N ILE A 124 19.64 -44.25 -33.05
CA ILE A 124 19.50 -45.03 -34.27
C ILE A 124 20.88 -45.45 -34.80
N LEU A 125 21.84 -44.54 -34.80
CA LEU A 125 23.15 -44.75 -35.41
C LEU A 125 24.09 -45.64 -34.56
N GLN A 126 23.98 -45.61 -33.24
CA GLN A 126 24.88 -46.32 -32.33
C GLN A 126 25.09 -47.82 -32.63
N PRO A 127 24.05 -48.66 -32.86
CA PRO A 127 24.25 -50.09 -33.18
C PRO A 127 24.99 -50.33 -34.50
N PHE A 128 24.83 -49.47 -35.50
CA PHE A 128 25.56 -49.58 -36.77
C PHE A 128 27.03 -49.23 -36.60
N ILE A 129 27.34 -48.27 -35.74
CA ILE A 129 28.72 -47.87 -35.44
C ILE A 129 29.47 -48.95 -34.63
N SER A 130 28.80 -49.68 -33.73
CA SER A 130 29.46 -50.79 -33.05
C SER A 130 29.83 -51.90 -34.02
N MET A 131 28.95 -52.21 -34.99
CA MET A 131 29.17 -53.24 -36.01
C MET A 131 30.19 -52.84 -37.09
N SER A 132 30.40 -51.56 -37.37
CA SER A 132 31.37 -51.10 -38.39
C SER A 132 32.82 -51.10 -37.92
N ARG A 133 33.06 -51.15 -36.61
CA ARG A 133 34.41 -51.17 -36.03
C ARG A 133 35.03 -52.57 -35.94
N GLY A 134 34.22 -53.62 -36.12
CA GLY A 134 34.66 -55.01 -36.13
C GLY A 134 33.54 -56.01 -35.77
N PRO A 135 33.83 -57.31 -35.74
CA PRO A 135 32.85 -58.34 -35.41
C PRO A 135 32.33 -58.19 -33.98
N THR A 136 31.04 -57.89 -33.83
CA THR A 136 30.40 -57.69 -32.52
C THR A 136 29.36 -58.78 -32.24
N PRO A 137 29.25 -59.29 -31.00
CA PRO A 137 28.18 -60.22 -30.65
C PRO A 137 26.81 -59.55 -30.88
N ILE A 138 25.81 -60.30 -31.32
CA ILE A 138 24.49 -59.75 -31.71
C ILE A 138 23.87 -58.89 -30.61
N ASN A 139 24.03 -59.27 -29.34
CA ASN A 139 23.50 -58.50 -28.21
C ASN A 139 24.07 -57.07 -28.08
N ALA A 140 25.26 -56.80 -28.64
CA ALA A 140 25.95 -55.51 -28.65
C ALA A 140 25.98 -54.84 -30.04
N GLY A 141 25.56 -55.57 -31.09
CA GLY A 141 25.44 -55.11 -32.47
C GLY A 141 23.97 -55.04 -32.92
N ALA A 142 23.56 -55.95 -33.81
CA ALA A 142 22.25 -55.93 -34.47
C ALA A 142 21.03 -56.06 -33.53
N GLY A 143 21.18 -56.70 -32.37
CA GLY A 143 20.13 -56.85 -31.36
C GLY A 143 19.99 -55.66 -30.41
N LEU A 144 20.88 -54.67 -30.49
CA LEU A 144 20.93 -53.54 -29.57
C LEU A 144 19.93 -52.45 -29.93
N THR A 145 18.80 -52.40 -29.21
CA THR A 145 17.80 -51.32 -29.36
C THR A 145 17.86 -50.32 -28.21
N TYR A 146 17.97 -49.02 -28.55
CA TYR A 146 17.83 -47.87 -27.63
C TYR A 146 16.51 -47.10 -27.84
N ARG A 147 15.74 -47.43 -28.89
CA ARG A 147 14.50 -46.74 -29.28
C ARG A 147 13.33 -46.91 -28.30
N SER A 148 13.30 -48.01 -27.54
CA SER A 148 12.17 -48.38 -26.67
C SER A 148 12.33 -47.98 -25.19
N LYS A 149 13.41 -47.26 -24.83
CA LYS A 149 13.64 -46.83 -23.44
C LYS A 149 13.38 -45.32 -23.27
N SER A 150 12.83 -44.93 -22.13
CA SER A 150 12.75 -43.53 -21.69
C SER A 150 14.14 -42.88 -21.65
N TRP A 151 14.22 -41.56 -21.73
CA TRP A 151 15.49 -40.82 -21.79
C TRP A 151 16.47 -41.23 -20.68
N VAL A 152 15.98 -41.35 -19.44
CA VAL A 152 16.76 -41.82 -18.27
C VAL A 152 17.23 -43.27 -18.44
N GLY A 153 16.34 -44.17 -18.89
CA GLY A 153 16.66 -45.58 -19.09
C GLY A 153 17.67 -45.83 -20.23
N ALA A 154 17.67 -44.97 -21.25
CA ALA A 154 18.64 -44.99 -22.34
C ALA A 154 20.03 -44.53 -21.86
N ALA A 155 20.11 -43.47 -21.05
CA ALA A 155 21.35 -43.00 -20.45
C ALA A 155 22.01 -44.10 -19.59
N ILE A 156 21.28 -44.69 -18.65
CA ILE A 156 21.80 -45.76 -17.78
C ILE A 156 22.32 -46.95 -18.60
N LYS A 157 21.59 -47.36 -19.64
CA LYS A 157 22.00 -48.47 -20.52
C LYS A 157 23.25 -48.13 -21.34
N ALA A 158 23.34 -46.90 -21.88
CA ALA A 158 24.49 -46.45 -22.65
C ALA A 158 25.76 -46.36 -21.78
N GLY A 159 25.64 -45.90 -20.53
CA GLY A 159 26.74 -45.89 -19.56
C GLY A 159 27.24 -47.31 -19.24
N ARG A 160 26.33 -48.25 -18.96
CA ARG A 160 26.69 -49.66 -18.69
C ARG A 160 27.39 -50.34 -19.85
N ASN A 161 27.01 -50.00 -21.08
CA ASN A 161 27.61 -50.55 -22.30
C ASN A 161 28.86 -49.78 -22.77
N LYS A 162 29.38 -48.82 -21.99
CA LYS A 162 30.54 -47.96 -22.32
C LYS A 162 30.38 -47.13 -23.61
N HIS A 163 29.14 -46.78 -23.97
CA HIS A 163 28.83 -45.92 -25.12
C HIS A 163 28.86 -44.45 -24.69
N TRP A 164 30.06 -43.90 -24.45
CA TRP A 164 30.26 -42.58 -23.83
C TRP A 164 29.61 -41.40 -24.58
N VAL A 165 29.65 -41.39 -25.91
CA VAL A 165 29.02 -40.32 -26.72
C VAL A 165 27.50 -40.35 -26.57
N LEU A 166 26.90 -41.53 -26.68
CA LEU A 166 25.45 -41.71 -26.50
C LEU A 166 25.01 -41.40 -25.07
N PHE A 167 25.84 -41.73 -24.08
CA PHE A 167 25.60 -41.40 -22.67
C PHE A 167 25.53 -39.89 -22.44
N MET A 168 26.50 -39.13 -22.96
CA MET A 168 26.52 -37.67 -22.88
C MET A 168 25.29 -37.02 -23.53
N VAL A 169 24.90 -37.52 -24.71
CA VAL A 169 23.72 -37.04 -25.45
C VAL A 169 22.43 -37.33 -24.68
N ALA A 170 22.27 -38.54 -24.14
CA ALA A 170 21.08 -38.94 -23.40
C ALA A 170 20.94 -38.20 -22.06
N ILE A 171 22.05 -37.87 -21.39
CA ILE A 171 22.03 -36.96 -20.22
C ILE A 171 21.58 -35.56 -20.65
N GLY A 172 22.08 -35.07 -21.79
CA GLY A 172 21.66 -33.79 -22.34
C GLY A 172 20.14 -33.70 -22.55
N SER A 173 19.47 -34.78 -22.96
CA SER A 173 18.01 -34.81 -23.13
C SER A 173 17.27 -34.62 -21.81
N VAL A 174 17.77 -35.23 -20.73
CA VAL A 174 17.20 -35.04 -19.39
C VAL A 174 17.43 -33.60 -18.92
N LEU A 175 18.63 -33.07 -19.11
CA LEU A 175 18.97 -31.71 -18.72
C LEU A 175 18.20 -30.65 -19.53
N ALA A 176 17.90 -30.89 -20.80
CA ALA A 176 17.09 -29.97 -21.62
C ALA A 176 15.64 -29.83 -21.11
N GLN A 177 15.07 -30.89 -20.53
CA GLN A 177 13.77 -30.80 -19.87
C GLN A 177 13.87 -29.98 -18.57
N VAL A 178 14.92 -30.20 -17.77
CA VAL A 178 15.18 -29.42 -16.55
C VAL A 178 15.44 -27.94 -16.88
N LEU A 179 16.14 -27.64 -17.97
CA LEU A 179 16.38 -26.27 -18.47
C LEU A 179 15.07 -25.54 -18.73
N THR A 180 14.06 -26.22 -19.25
CA THR A 180 12.76 -25.62 -19.56
C THR A 180 12.01 -25.23 -18.29
N VAL A 181 12.07 -26.09 -17.26
CA VAL A 181 11.51 -25.79 -15.95
C VAL A 181 12.27 -24.64 -15.28
N SER A 182 13.61 -24.67 -15.28
CA SER A 182 14.41 -23.61 -14.66
C SER A 182 14.25 -22.26 -15.37
N MET A 183 14.15 -22.24 -16.70
CA MET A 183 13.90 -21.03 -17.49
C MET A 183 12.48 -20.45 -17.26
N SER A 184 11.49 -21.27 -16.90
CA SER A 184 10.17 -20.76 -16.50
C SER A 184 10.16 -20.10 -15.12
N ALA A 185 11.07 -20.52 -14.24
CA ALA A 185 11.27 -19.95 -12.92
C ALA A 185 12.32 -18.81 -12.91
N LEU A 186 12.78 -18.36 -14.08
CA LEU A 186 13.85 -17.37 -14.18
C LEU A 186 13.45 -16.02 -13.58
N PHE A 187 12.17 -15.67 -13.67
CA PHE A 187 11.64 -14.38 -13.26
C PHE A 187 10.57 -14.53 -12.18
N GLU A 188 10.80 -13.91 -11.02
CA GLU A 188 9.87 -13.86 -9.89
C GLU A 188 9.38 -12.43 -9.65
N ARG A 189 8.18 -12.27 -9.09
CA ARG A 189 7.62 -10.95 -8.73
C ARG A 189 7.92 -10.65 -7.27
N GLU A 190 8.67 -9.58 -7.01
CA GLU A 190 8.94 -9.08 -5.67
C GLU A 190 8.30 -7.68 -5.50
N SER A 191 7.62 -7.44 -4.40
CA SER A 191 7.15 -6.10 -4.03
C SER A 191 8.28 -5.36 -3.31
N ARG A 192 8.75 -4.25 -3.89
CA ARG A 192 9.70 -3.35 -3.22
C ARG A 192 9.08 -1.98 -2.98
N ASP A 193 9.33 -1.43 -1.80
CA ASP A 193 8.97 -0.07 -1.43
C ASP A 193 10.06 0.88 -1.96
N PHE A 194 9.70 1.74 -2.92
CA PHE A 194 10.59 2.77 -3.43
C PHE A 194 10.24 4.11 -2.77
N VAL A 195 11.26 4.78 -2.21
CA VAL A 195 11.13 6.10 -1.57
C VAL A 195 11.73 7.14 -2.50
N GLN A 196 10.90 8.08 -2.96
CA GLN A 196 11.32 9.22 -3.77
C GLN A 196 11.18 10.50 -2.96
N GLN A 197 12.25 11.30 -2.89
CA GLN A 197 12.20 12.63 -2.31
C GLN A 197 11.65 13.62 -3.35
N MET A 198 10.70 14.45 -2.93
CA MET A 198 10.08 15.50 -3.72
C MET A 198 9.95 16.77 -2.87
N THR A 199 10.03 17.94 -3.51
CA THR A 199 9.73 19.21 -2.86
C THR A 199 8.29 19.59 -3.14
N VAL A 200 7.52 19.81 -2.08
CA VAL A 200 6.10 20.19 -2.15
C VAL A 200 5.98 21.66 -1.75
N PRO A 201 5.27 22.50 -2.53
CA PRO A 201 5.04 23.89 -2.16
C PRO A 201 4.10 23.95 -0.95
N HIS A 202 4.36 24.91 -0.09
CA HIS A 202 3.62 25.18 1.12
C HIS A 202 3.36 26.67 1.26
N ASN A 203 2.09 27.03 1.43
CA ASN A 203 1.62 28.42 1.40
C ASN A 203 1.14 28.93 2.76
N LEU A 204 1.03 28.06 3.76
CA LEU A 204 0.48 28.37 5.07
C LEU A 204 1.59 28.40 6.14
N GLU A 205 1.27 28.86 7.34
CA GLU A 205 2.10 28.74 8.53
C GLU A 205 1.20 28.80 9.76
N VAL A 206 1.73 28.45 10.93
CA VAL A 206 1.00 28.63 12.20
C VAL A 206 0.73 30.12 12.40
N ARG A 207 -0.52 30.47 12.67
CA ARG A 207 -0.97 31.85 12.81
C ARG A 207 -0.21 32.59 13.91
N GLN A 208 0.36 33.73 13.54
CA GLN A 208 1.04 34.67 14.45
C GLN A 208 0.31 36.02 14.53
N VAL A 209 -0.51 36.33 13.51
CA VAL A 209 -1.28 37.58 13.41
C VAL A 209 -2.72 37.33 13.90
N PRO A 210 -3.30 38.22 14.72
CA PRO A 210 -4.69 38.08 15.19
C PRO A 210 -5.71 38.12 14.05
N PHE A 211 -6.91 37.58 14.29
CA PHE A 211 -8.06 37.75 13.41
C PHE A 211 -8.55 39.17 13.46
N ILE A 212 -8.82 39.76 12.29
CA ILE A 212 -9.46 41.06 12.18
C ILE A 212 -10.89 40.83 11.72
N ILE A 213 -11.84 41.29 12.51
CA ILE A 213 -13.28 41.15 12.25
C ILE A 213 -13.90 42.54 12.26
N GLN A 214 -14.70 42.83 11.25
CA GLN A 214 -15.46 44.08 11.18
C GLN A 214 -16.83 43.87 11.81
N VAL A 215 -17.18 44.75 12.74
CA VAL A 215 -18.41 44.69 13.54
C VAL A 215 -19.23 45.93 13.23
N ASN A 216 -20.54 45.79 13.02
CA ASN A 216 -21.41 46.91 12.68
C ASN A 216 -22.00 47.56 13.93
N THR A 217 -21.69 48.83 14.16
CA THR A 217 -22.03 49.55 15.39
C THR A 217 -23.34 50.33 15.32
N THR A 218 -24.08 50.29 14.19
CA THR A 218 -25.37 50.98 14.01
C THR A 218 -26.57 50.03 13.97
N GLY A 219 -27.55 50.22 14.87
CA GLY A 219 -28.84 49.50 14.89
C GLY A 219 -29.28 49.08 16.29
N ALA A 220 -30.36 48.29 16.40
CA ALA A 220 -30.81 47.67 17.67
C ALA A 220 -29.74 46.78 18.35
N PHE A 221 -28.65 46.50 17.64
CA PHE A 221 -27.46 45.78 18.07
C PHE A 221 -26.40 46.66 18.77
N ALA A 222 -26.54 47.99 18.75
CA ALA A 222 -25.62 48.94 19.40
C ALA A 222 -25.59 48.85 20.95
N ALA A 223 -26.48 48.05 21.55
CA ALA A 223 -26.53 47.80 22.99
C ALA A 223 -25.75 46.54 23.42
N LYS A 224 -25.17 45.78 22.49
CA LYS A 224 -24.38 44.57 22.81
C LYS A 224 -22.88 44.90 22.76
N ASP A 225 -22.11 44.29 23.65
CA ASP A 225 -20.64 44.33 23.61
C ASP A 225 -20.15 43.85 22.23
N PRO A 226 -19.32 44.63 21.51
CA PRO A 226 -18.80 44.27 20.19
C PRO A 226 -18.10 42.90 20.13
N ALA A 227 -17.52 42.42 21.22
CA ALA A 227 -16.91 41.10 21.29
C ALA A 227 -17.93 39.95 21.29
N VAL A 228 -19.15 40.18 21.79
CA VAL A 228 -20.23 39.18 21.70
C VAL A 228 -20.65 38.99 20.25
N GLU A 229 -20.67 40.05 19.44
CA GLU A 229 -20.97 39.96 18.01
C GLU A 229 -19.90 39.16 17.23
N VAL A 230 -18.63 39.32 17.61
CA VAL A 230 -17.53 38.50 17.06
C VAL A 230 -17.77 37.01 17.33
N LEU A 231 -18.17 36.66 18.56
CA LEU A 231 -18.43 35.28 18.95
C LEU A 231 -19.73 34.72 18.34
N ASP A 232 -20.77 35.53 18.18
CA ASP A 232 -22.04 35.12 17.57
C ASP A 232 -21.84 34.58 16.15
N ASN A 233 -20.93 35.18 15.37
CA ASN A 233 -20.60 34.70 14.02
C ASN A 233 -20.03 33.27 14.01
N LEU A 234 -19.32 32.84 15.07
CA LEU A 234 -18.76 31.48 15.18
C LEU A 234 -19.83 30.41 15.47
N TYR A 235 -21.00 30.80 15.96
CA TYR A 235 -22.06 29.85 16.31
C TYR A 235 -23.09 29.63 15.21
N LEU A 236 -23.23 30.56 14.26
CA LEU A 236 -24.37 30.63 13.33
C LEU A 236 -24.21 29.73 12.08
N ASP A 237 -23.01 29.30 11.73
CA ASP A 237 -22.78 28.48 10.53
C ASP A 237 -22.94 26.97 10.82
N ALA A 238 -24.18 26.49 10.81
CA ALA A 238 -24.54 25.11 11.13
C ALA A 238 -23.74 24.01 10.37
N PRO A 239 -23.44 24.11 9.05
CA PRO A 239 -22.69 23.06 8.34
C PRO A 239 -21.19 23.01 8.68
N THR A 240 -20.59 24.08 9.18
CA THR A 240 -19.15 24.19 9.51
C THR A 240 -18.88 24.24 11.02
N ASN A 241 -19.95 24.14 11.82
CA ASN A 241 -19.87 24.29 13.27
C ASN A 241 -19.02 23.19 13.92
N TRP A 242 -17.81 23.57 14.30
CA TRP A 242 -16.80 22.70 14.88
C TRP A 242 -17.17 22.18 16.28
N LEU A 243 -18.07 22.86 17.01
CA LEU A 243 -18.53 22.43 18.33
C LEU A 243 -19.31 21.11 18.25
N TYR A 244 -20.24 20.99 17.30
CA TYR A 244 -20.98 19.75 17.10
C TYR A 244 -20.10 18.64 16.53
N GLY A 245 -19.19 18.97 15.61
CA GLY A 245 -18.21 18.01 15.06
C GLY A 245 -17.38 17.36 16.16
N ALA A 246 -16.85 18.17 17.08
CA ALA A 246 -16.08 17.70 18.22
C ALA A 246 -16.92 16.87 19.20
N GLY A 247 -18.10 17.38 19.57
CA GLY A 247 -19.03 16.68 20.44
C GLY A 247 -19.41 15.29 19.89
N ILE A 248 -19.67 15.18 18.58
CA ILE A 248 -19.99 13.89 17.93
C ILE A 248 -18.79 12.94 17.96
N GLN A 249 -17.57 13.42 17.70
CA GLN A 249 -16.37 12.57 17.75
C GLN A 249 -16.16 11.97 19.14
N ASP A 250 -16.24 12.79 20.20
CA ASP A 250 -16.12 12.30 21.59
C ASP A 250 -17.28 11.38 21.97
N SER A 251 -18.51 11.71 21.55
CA SER A 251 -19.73 10.97 21.89
C SER A 251 -19.81 9.58 21.27
N TYR A 252 -19.35 9.43 20.03
CA TYR A 252 -19.49 8.19 19.25
C TYR A 252 -18.16 7.48 18.98
N ASN A 253 -17.06 7.96 19.57
CA ASN A 253 -15.71 7.51 19.25
C ASN A 253 -15.48 7.53 17.73
N GLY A 254 -15.80 8.68 17.13
CA GLY A 254 -15.77 8.91 15.68
C GLY A 254 -14.35 8.79 15.11
N THR A 255 -14.26 8.67 13.77
CA THR A 255 -12.96 8.67 13.09
C THR A 255 -12.24 10.00 13.29
N GLU A 256 -10.94 9.95 13.57
CA GLU A 256 -10.09 11.13 13.65
C GLU A 256 -10.12 11.93 12.34
N LEU A 257 -10.01 13.25 12.48
CA LEU A 257 -10.00 14.18 11.35
C LEU A 257 -8.76 13.96 10.45
N PRO A 258 -8.84 14.28 9.15
CA PRO A 258 -7.66 14.37 8.30
C PRO A 258 -6.62 15.31 8.93
N TRP A 259 -5.34 14.97 8.79
CA TRP A 259 -4.25 15.75 9.35
C TRP A 259 -4.34 16.00 10.88
N ALA A 260 -5.01 15.12 11.61
CA ALA A 260 -5.05 15.15 13.07
C ALA A 260 -4.83 13.74 13.66
N ALA A 261 -4.13 13.65 14.78
CA ALA A 261 -3.94 12.40 15.53
C ALA A 261 -3.58 12.70 16.99
N GLU A 262 -4.14 11.96 17.95
CA GLU A 262 -3.77 12.01 19.38
C GLU A 262 -3.68 13.43 19.98
N GLY A 263 -4.64 14.29 19.66
CA GLY A 263 -4.71 15.69 20.12
C GLY A 263 -3.86 16.69 19.32
N TRP A 264 -2.95 16.22 18.44
CA TRP A 264 -2.20 17.07 17.53
C TRP A 264 -2.98 17.33 16.25
N SER A 265 -2.87 18.55 15.74
CA SER A 265 -3.26 18.96 14.39
C SER A 265 -2.02 19.30 13.59
N PHE A 266 -1.90 18.74 12.40
CA PHE A 266 -0.78 18.93 11.49
C PHE A 266 -1.20 19.88 10.37
N LEU A 267 -0.30 20.76 9.95
CA LEU A 267 -0.60 21.71 8.89
C LEU A 267 -0.69 21.00 7.54
N PRO A 268 -1.85 21.08 6.84
CA PRO A 268 -2.03 20.39 5.57
C PRO A 268 -1.26 21.05 4.43
N VAL A 269 -0.86 20.22 3.48
CA VAL A 269 -0.10 20.62 2.29
C VAL A 269 -0.82 20.11 1.05
N ASP A 270 -0.74 20.84 -0.07
CA ASP A 270 -1.30 20.39 -1.34
C ASP A 270 -0.52 19.20 -1.91
N LEU A 271 -1.16 18.03 -1.94
CA LEU A 271 -0.60 16.78 -2.46
C LEU A 271 -1.08 16.47 -3.89
N SER A 272 -1.87 17.36 -4.50
CA SER A 272 -2.46 17.14 -5.83
C SER A 272 -1.37 17.08 -6.93
N GLY A 273 -0.31 17.89 -6.79
CA GLY A 273 0.82 17.93 -7.73
C GLY A 273 1.73 16.69 -7.70
N ILE A 274 1.60 15.83 -6.70
CA ILE A 274 2.46 14.64 -6.52
C ILE A 274 1.95 13.53 -7.45
N PHE A 275 2.66 13.22 -8.54
CA PHE A 275 2.24 12.26 -9.59
C PHE A 275 0.95 12.63 -10.34
N ASN A 276 0.95 13.79 -11.01
CA ASN A 276 0.06 14.02 -12.16
C ASN A 276 0.69 13.52 -13.48
N ASP A 277 1.86 12.88 -13.40
CA ASP A 277 2.51 12.34 -14.58
C ASP A 277 1.75 11.09 -15.05
N SER A 278 0.97 11.31 -16.09
CA SER A 278 0.21 10.36 -16.90
C SER A 278 0.98 9.13 -17.40
N SER A 279 2.27 9.00 -17.08
CA SER A 279 3.12 7.84 -17.40
C SER A 279 2.75 6.55 -16.66
N VAL A 280 1.85 6.60 -15.66
CA VAL A 280 1.27 5.40 -15.01
C VAL A 280 -0.24 5.22 -15.31
N ARG A 281 -0.84 6.13 -16.10
CA ARG A 281 -2.24 6.02 -16.57
C ARG A 281 -2.27 5.71 -18.06
N SER A 282 -1.80 4.55 -18.46
CA SER A 282 -2.21 3.93 -19.72
C SER A 282 -3.08 2.70 -19.45
N SER A 283 -4.27 2.74 -20.07
CA SER A 283 -5.30 1.70 -20.22
C SER A 283 -6.02 1.19 -18.96
N GLN A 284 -7.08 1.92 -18.59
CA GLN A 284 -8.17 1.39 -17.78
C GLN A 284 -9.46 1.36 -18.60
N GLY A 285 -9.72 0.22 -19.24
CA GLY A 285 -11.05 -0.21 -19.64
C GLY A 285 -11.73 -0.92 -18.46
N ASP A 286 -13.04 -0.73 -18.40
CA ASP A 286 -14.04 -1.00 -17.35
C ASP A 286 -13.86 -2.10 -16.28
N ALA A 287 -14.38 -1.71 -15.10
CA ALA A 287 -15.09 -2.49 -14.08
C ALA A 287 -14.44 -3.77 -13.52
N GLY A 288 -13.79 -3.61 -12.34
CA GLY A 288 -13.44 -4.70 -11.43
C GLY A 288 -12.17 -4.40 -10.63
N ASP A 289 -12.33 -3.96 -9.38
CA ASP A 289 -11.27 -3.74 -8.38
C ASP A 289 -10.05 -2.92 -8.82
N LYS A 290 -10.22 -1.59 -8.79
CA LYS A 290 -9.10 -0.67 -8.62
C LYS A 290 -8.51 -0.88 -7.22
N ALA A 291 -7.54 -1.79 -7.09
CA ALA A 291 -6.56 -1.70 -6.03
C ALA A 291 -5.74 -0.42 -6.28
N ILE A 292 -6.28 0.72 -5.84
CA ILE A 292 -5.58 2.00 -5.75
C ILE A 292 -4.31 1.68 -4.96
N SER A 293 -3.14 1.82 -5.60
CA SER A 293 -1.88 1.74 -4.88
C SER A 293 -1.91 2.80 -3.79
N SER A 294 -2.06 2.42 -2.52
CA SER A 294 -2.06 3.37 -1.41
C SER A 294 -0.69 4.04 -1.36
N ILE A 295 -0.65 5.33 -1.71
CA ILE A 295 0.55 6.14 -1.69
C ILE A 295 0.66 6.71 -0.28
N ASN A 296 1.70 6.27 0.44
CA ASN A 296 2.01 6.82 1.75
C ASN A 296 3.11 7.87 1.57
N ILE A 297 2.85 9.06 2.10
CA ILE A 297 3.74 10.21 1.99
C ILE A 297 4.20 10.56 3.40
N THR A 298 5.49 10.77 3.57
CA THR A 298 6.06 11.29 4.82
C THR A 298 6.53 12.73 4.59
N ILE A 299 6.12 13.64 5.46
CA ILE A 299 6.33 15.09 5.32
C ILE A 299 6.72 15.67 6.68
N THR A 300 7.66 16.62 6.70
CA THR A 300 7.98 17.44 7.88
C THR A 300 7.13 18.71 7.87
N THR A 301 6.21 18.85 8.82
CA THR A 301 5.24 19.97 8.88
C THR A 301 5.08 20.46 10.33
N PRO A 302 4.79 21.74 10.58
CA PRO A 302 4.45 22.18 11.93
C PRO A 302 3.15 21.51 12.42
N ALA A 303 3.14 21.20 13.70
CA ALA A 303 2.01 20.66 14.44
C ALA A 303 1.62 21.62 15.56
N ILE A 304 0.33 21.65 15.90
CA ILE A 304 -0.22 22.44 16.99
C ILE A 304 -1.14 21.56 17.84
N ARG A 305 -1.13 21.76 19.16
CA ARG A 305 -1.96 21.06 20.13
C ARG A 305 -2.40 22.01 21.23
N ALA A 306 -3.62 21.82 21.73
CA ALA A 306 -4.08 22.43 22.96
C ALA A 306 -4.23 21.34 24.03
N ARG A 307 -3.81 21.62 25.26
CA ARG A 307 -3.96 20.69 26.40
C ARG A 307 -4.36 21.45 27.66
N LEU A 308 -4.96 20.73 28.60
CA LEU A 308 -5.26 21.21 29.93
C LEU A 308 -4.26 20.65 30.92
N ASP A 309 -3.68 21.53 31.74
CA ASP A 309 -2.93 21.14 32.93
C ASP A 309 -3.79 21.39 34.17
N CYS A 310 -4.28 20.31 34.77
CA CYS A 310 -5.30 20.35 35.81
C CYS A 310 -4.73 20.02 37.19
N ARG A 311 -5.23 20.72 38.22
CA ARG A 311 -5.00 20.44 39.63
C ARG A 311 -6.33 20.31 40.39
N ALA A 312 -6.31 19.52 41.46
CA ALA A 312 -7.46 19.37 42.34
C ALA A 312 -7.74 20.67 43.12
N ILE A 313 -9.01 20.91 43.44
CA ILE A 313 -9.46 22.05 44.25
C ILE A 313 -9.79 21.54 45.65
N GLU A 314 -9.04 21.97 46.66
CA GLU A 314 -9.19 21.50 48.05
C GLU A 314 -10.50 21.99 48.69
N GLN A 315 -10.98 23.17 48.25
CA GLN A 315 -12.20 23.81 48.73
C GLN A 315 -13.47 22.99 48.43
N VAL A 316 -13.41 22.02 47.52
CA VAL A 316 -14.51 21.07 47.26
C VAL A 316 -14.92 20.33 48.54
N ALA A 317 -13.97 20.05 49.44
CA ALA A 317 -14.25 19.41 50.73
C ALA A 317 -14.97 20.34 51.73
N ASN A 318 -14.89 21.66 51.55
CA ASN A 318 -15.55 22.63 52.41
C ASN A 318 -16.97 22.92 51.90
N ILE A 319 -17.98 22.30 52.51
CA ILE A 319 -19.38 22.39 52.06
C ILE A 319 -19.87 23.84 51.98
N SER A 320 -19.51 24.70 52.95
CA SER A 320 -19.98 26.08 52.99
C SER A 320 -19.41 26.96 51.88
N SER A 321 -18.41 26.51 51.13
CA SER A 321 -17.81 27.30 50.04
C SER A 321 -18.55 27.17 48.71
N TRP A 322 -19.54 26.28 48.60
CA TRP A 322 -20.23 26.02 47.33
C TRP A 322 -21.73 25.69 47.45
N ILE A 323 -22.22 25.37 48.65
CA ILE A 323 -23.64 25.14 48.90
C ILE A 323 -24.07 25.78 50.22
N GLU A 324 -25.26 26.36 50.22
CA GLU A 324 -25.88 26.98 51.38
C GLU A 324 -27.01 26.08 51.91
N ARG A 325 -27.17 26.06 53.23
CA ARG A 325 -28.32 25.41 53.88
C ARG A 325 -29.50 26.38 53.89
N GLN A 326 -30.61 25.97 53.30
CA GLN A 326 -31.88 26.69 53.35
C GLN A 326 -32.85 25.96 54.28
N VAL A 327 -33.68 26.71 54.99
CA VAL A 327 -34.77 26.17 55.82
C VAL A 327 -36.07 26.58 55.14
N LEU A 328 -36.79 25.59 54.62
CA LEU A 328 -38.11 25.82 54.06
C LEU A 328 -39.13 25.81 55.22
N ASP A 329 -39.94 26.86 55.29
CA ASP A 329 -41.03 27.02 56.25
C ASP A 329 -42.33 27.35 55.51
N ASN A 330 -43.48 27.13 56.16
CA ASN A 330 -44.82 27.41 55.66
C ASN A 330 -45.12 28.92 55.68
N ASP A 331 -44.27 29.70 55.02
CA ASP A 331 -44.49 31.12 54.80
C ASP A 331 -45.20 31.29 53.45
N GLY A 332 -46.52 31.43 53.51
CA GLY A 332 -47.41 31.53 52.33
C GLY A 332 -47.14 32.74 51.43
N ASP A 333 -46.31 33.69 51.87
CA ASP A 333 -45.83 34.80 51.04
C ASP A 333 -44.66 34.39 50.12
N ILE A 334 -43.94 33.30 50.45
CA ILE A 334 -42.70 32.87 49.77
C ILE A 334 -42.89 31.59 48.96
N TYR A 335 -43.81 30.70 49.30
CA TYR A 335 -44.02 29.44 48.60
C TYR A 335 -45.52 29.21 48.31
N PRO A 336 -45.93 28.86 47.08
CA PRO A 336 -47.35 28.65 46.78
C PRO A 336 -47.97 27.51 47.60
N ASP A 337 -49.12 27.78 48.20
CA ASP A 337 -49.86 26.83 49.06
C ASP A 337 -50.09 25.46 48.40
N GLU A 338 -50.30 25.41 47.09
CA GLU A 338 -50.54 24.17 46.34
C GLU A 338 -49.30 23.26 46.28
N GLU A 339 -48.10 23.84 46.10
CA GLU A 339 -46.84 23.09 46.11
C GLU A 339 -46.43 22.71 47.55
N TRP A 340 -46.71 23.59 48.52
CA TRP A 340 -46.45 23.33 49.93
C TRP A 340 -47.35 22.23 50.51
N ALA A 341 -48.63 22.18 50.12
CA ALA A 341 -49.57 21.14 50.58
C ALA A 341 -49.17 19.71 50.18
N GLN A 342 -48.32 19.55 49.17
CA GLN A 342 -47.74 18.25 48.79
C GLN A 342 -46.62 17.80 49.73
N ILE A 343 -46.06 18.71 50.52
CA ILE A 343 -45.04 18.46 51.52
C ILE A 343 -45.76 18.05 52.80
N ASN A 344 -45.92 16.74 53.00
CA ASN A 344 -46.70 16.16 54.09
C ASN A 344 -45.97 16.27 55.46
N THR A 345 -45.55 17.47 55.86
CA THR A 345 -44.77 17.74 57.06
C THR A 345 -45.30 18.98 57.79
N THR A 346 -45.48 18.86 59.11
CA THR A 346 -45.87 19.95 60.00
C THR A 346 -44.69 20.80 60.49
N ASP A 347 -43.45 20.51 60.05
CA ASP A 347 -42.20 21.08 60.59
C ASP A 347 -41.25 21.60 59.51
N MET A 348 -40.41 22.57 59.92
CA MET A 348 -39.28 23.14 59.16
C MET A 348 -38.43 22.05 58.48
N THR A 349 -38.27 22.16 57.16
CA THR A 349 -37.51 21.16 56.38
C THR A 349 -36.15 21.72 55.99
N LYS A 350 -35.07 20.98 56.33
CA LYS A 350 -33.71 21.34 55.93
C LYS A 350 -33.49 20.97 54.46
N THR A 351 -33.04 21.92 53.66
CA THR A 351 -32.70 21.74 52.25
C THR A 351 -31.36 22.43 51.96
N TYR A 352 -30.82 22.16 50.78
CA TYR A 352 -29.57 22.77 50.35
C TYR A 352 -29.72 23.40 48.97
N GLN A 353 -29.14 24.58 48.79
CA GLN A 353 -29.18 25.34 47.54
C GLN A 353 -27.75 25.68 47.10
N LEU A 354 -27.47 25.50 45.81
CA LEU A 354 -26.15 25.81 45.24
C LEU A 354 -25.93 27.32 45.22
N LEU A 355 -24.74 27.75 45.61
CA LEU A 355 -24.35 29.15 45.51
C LEU A 355 -24.01 29.48 44.05
N PRO A 356 -24.47 30.63 43.49
CA PRO A 356 -24.09 31.06 42.14
C PRO A 356 -22.57 31.23 41.98
N GLN A 357 -21.90 31.67 43.04
CA GLN A 357 -20.45 31.79 43.15
C GLN A 357 -19.91 30.79 44.17
N ILE A 358 -18.82 30.15 43.83
CA ILE A 358 -18.20 29.10 44.64
C ILE A 358 -16.72 29.36 44.83
N PHE A 359 -16.18 28.90 45.96
CA PHE A 359 -14.78 29.05 46.34
C PHE A 359 -14.34 30.52 46.45
N GLU A 360 -15.25 31.39 46.87
CA GLU A 360 -15.04 32.83 47.00
C GLU A 360 -13.88 33.15 47.96
N GLY A 361 -13.07 34.16 47.62
CA GLY A 361 -11.88 34.55 48.37
C GLY A 361 -10.69 33.59 48.26
N THR A 362 -10.76 32.61 47.36
CA THR A 362 -9.66 31.67 47.09
C THR A 362 -9.10 31.84 45.69
N ASP A 363 -7.93 31.25 45.45
CA ASP A 363 -7.32 31.27 44.12
C ASP A 363 -8.15 30.55 43.06
N SER A 364 -9.14 29.74 43.46
CA SER A 364 -9.99 28.91 42.61
C SER A 364 -11.45 29.41 42.55
N GLN A 365 -11.67 30.68 42.90
CA GLN A 365 -12.98 31.35 42.82
C GLN A 365 -13.59 31.24 41.42
N THR A 366 -14.84 30.78 41.34
CA THR A 366 -15.52 30.49 40.07
C THR A 366 -17.04 30.47 40.28
N THR A 367 -17.81 30.11 39.26
CA THR A 367 -19.28 30.02 39.33
C THR A 367 -19.78 28.59 39.29
N MET A 368 -20.99 28.32 39.77
CA MET A 368 -21.57 26.97 39.74
C MET A 368 -21.86 26.51 38.30
N ILE A 369 -22.50 27.36 37.51
CA ILE A 369 -22.72 27.16 36.08
C ILE A 369 -21.78 28.04 35.25
N SER A 370 -21.98 28.15 33.93
CA SER A 370 -21.14 28.96 33.03
C SER A 370 -20.99 30.43 33.48
N ARG A 371 -22.03 30.99 34.10
CA ARG A 371 -22.08 32.36 34.68
C ARG A 371 -22.56 32.33 36.14
N ALA A 372 -22.53 33.48 36.80
CA ALA A 372 -22.94 33.64 38.20
C ALA A 372 -24.47 33.74 38.37
N TYR A 373 -25.21 32.77 37.84
CA TYR A 373 -26.67 32.69 37.96
C TYR A 373 -27.11 31.56 38.91
N ASP A 374 -28.32 31.71 39.45
CA ASP A 374 -29.00 30.64 40.20
C ASP A 374 -29.36 29.48 39.27
N ALA A 375 -28.96 28.27 39.65
CA ALA A 375 -29.31 27.04 38.94
C ALA A 375 -30.81 26.73 39.08
N MET A 376 -31.52 26.58 37.96
CA MET A 376 -32.98 26.34 37.95
C MET A 376 -33.38 24.92 37.53
N CYS A 377 -32.52 24.23 36.78
CA CYS A 377 -32.78 22.91 36.21
C CYS A 377 -32.09 21.80 37.07
N CYS A 378 -32.42 20.50 37.05
CA CYS A 378 -33.20 19.75 36.04
C CYS A 378 -34.03 18.57 36.59
N GLY A 379 -34.53 18.59 37.82
CA GLY A 379 -35.43 17.55 38.29
C GLY A 379 -36.90 17.94 38.13
N ASN A 380 -37.72 17.11 37.48
CA ASN A 380 -39.19 17.22 37.63
C ASN A 380 -39.70 16.54 38.92
N GLY A 381 -38.78 16.11 39.79
CA GLY A 381 -39.10 15.58 41.11
C GLY A 381 -39.82 16.62 41.95
N SER A 382 -40.87 16.19 42.63
CA SER A 382 -41.47 16.95 43.73
C SER A 382 -40.69 16.66 45.01
N ARG A 383 -40.93 17.42 46.08
CA ARG A 383 -40.30 17.15 47.38
C ARG A 383 -40.59 15.74 47.90
N ALA A 384 -41.77 15.20 47.59
CA ALA A 384 -42.24 13.87 48.01
C ALA A 384 -41.58 12.73 47.22
N ASP A 385 -41.15 13.00 45.98
CA ASP A 385 -40.42 12.08 45.11
C ASP A 385 -39.20 12.79 44.50
N PRO A 386 -38.16 13.07 45.32
CA PRO A 386 -36.97 13.75 44.84
C PRO A 386 -36.24 12.85 43.85
N GLN A 387 -35.87 13.41 42.70
CA GLN A 387 -35.23 12.66 41.63
C GLN A 387 -33.71 12.87 41.66
N ARG A 388 -32.98 11.89 41.11
CA ARG A 388 -31.54 12.04 40.93
C ARG A 388 -31.28 13.17 39.93
N ALA A 389 -30.43 14.11 40.31
CA ALA A 389 -29.97 15.21 39.48
C ALA A 389 -28.45 15.12 39.28
N VAL A 390 -28.03 15.39 38.06
CA VAL A 390 -26.63 15.38 37.61
C VAL A 390 -26.35 16.67 36.88
N MET A 391 -25.34 17.41 37.34
CA MET A 391 -25.01 18.73 36.81
C MET A 391 -23.52 18.82 36.46
N GLY A 392 -23.18 19.45 35.35
CA GLY A 392 -21.78 19.64 34.98
C GLY A 392 -21.54 20.80 34.02
N TYR A 393 -20.65 21.72 34.42
CA TYR A 393 -20.37 22.95 33.69
C TYR A 393 -18.90 23.34 33.79
N TRP A 394 -18.42 24.02 32.76
CA TRP A 394 -17.15 24.71 32.69
C TRP A 394 -17.39 26.20 32.89
N SER A 395 -16.54 26.83 33.70
CA SER A 395 -16.58 28.27 33.88
C SER A 395 -15.18 28.82 34.21
N PRO A 396 -14.92 30.11 33.96
CA PRO A 396 -13.60 30.67 34.19
C PRO A 396 -13.29 30.76 35.68
N VAL A 397 -12.01 30.91 35.98
CA VAL A 397 -11.54 31.27 37.32
C VAL A 397 -11.37 32.78 37.42
N TYR A 398 -11.96 33.36 38.47
CA TYR A 398 -11.85 34.78 38.79
C TYR A 398 -10.69 35.04 39.76
N PRO A 399 -10.11 36.26 39.74
CA PRO A 399 -9.18 36.70 40.77
C PRO A 399 -9.82 36.68 42.16
N SER A 400 -9.04 36.33 43.18
CA SER A 400 -9.50 36.24 44.59
C SER A 400 -10.00 37.56 45.16
N ASP A 401 -9.54 38.68 44.61
CA ASP A 401 -9.76 40.02 45.15
C ASP A 401 -11.03 40.67 44.57
N LEU A 402 -11.70 40.02 43.61
CA LEU A 402 -12.94 40.50 43.00
C LEU A 402 -14.15 40.15 43.89
N THR A 403 -14.69 41.15 44.59
CA THR A 403 -15.86 40.99 45.49
C THR A 403 -17.10 41.79 45.07
N SER A 404 -17.02 42.69 44.09
CA SER A 404 -18.13 43.63 43.78
C SER A 404 -18.44 43.85 42.28
N GLU A 405 -17.44 43.94 41.41
CA GLU A 405 -17.65 43.98 39.94
C GLU A 405 -17.23 42.63 39.36
N LYS A 406 -18.17 41.93 38.71
CA LYS A 406 -17.94 40.63 38.09
C LYS A 406 -17.50 40.88 36.64
N PRO A 407 -16.50 40.16 36.10
CA PRO A 407 -16.13 40.35 34.71
C PRO A 407 -17.24 39.77 33.83
N ASP A 408 -17.86 40.62 33.03
CA ASP A 408 -18.89 40.19 32.10
C ASP A 408 -18.28 39.38 30.95
N PHE A 409 -19.02 38.38 30.47
CA PHE A 409 -18.65 37.65 29.26
C PHE A 409 -18.69 38.62 28.07
N PRO A 410 -17.63 38.71 27.24
CA PRO A 410 -16.55 37.73 27.04
C PRO A 410 -15.21 38.06 27.73
N TYR A 411 -15.22 38.18 29.07
CA TYR A 411 -14.08 38.13 30.00
C TYR A 411 -12.81 38.91 29.60
N GLN A 412 -12.98 40.02 28.87
CA GLN A 412 -11.89 40.82 28.29
C GLN A 412 -10.91 41.34 29.34
N ASN A 413 -11.41 41.60 30.55
CA ASN A 413 -10.65 42.20 31.66
C ASN A 413 -9.83 41.17 32.47
N LEU A 414 -9.89 39.87 32.14
CA LEU A 414 -9.10 38.83 32.81
C LEU A 414 -7.69 38.73 32.23
N THR A 415 -6.78 38.12 33.00
CA THR A 415 -5.41 37.81 32.54
C THR A 415 -5.41 36.51 31.73
N TRP A 416 -4.91 36.58 30.50
CA TRP A 416 -4.87 35.45 29.56
C TRP A 416 -3.50 34.76 29.50
N PRO A 417 -3.43 33.43 29.28
CA PRO A 417 -4.55 32.48 29.23
C PRO A 417 -5.25 32.32 30.58
N MET A 418 -6.59 32.46 30.59
CA MET A 418 -7.35 32.35 31.83
C MET A 418 -7.56 30.86 32.22
N PRO A 419 -7.39 30.51 33.51
CA PRO A 419 -7.72 29.16 33.99
C PRO A 419 -9.23 28.92 33.93
N ILE A 420 -9.61 27.67 33.71
CA ILE A 420 -11.00 27.21 33.73
C ILE A 420 -11.21 26.20 34.86
N THR A 421 -12.44 26.07 35.32
CA THR A 421 -12.83 25.03 36.26
C THR A 421 -13.86 24.11 35.62
N THR A 422 -13.57 22.82 35.54
CA THR A 422 -14.55 21.79 35.18
C THR A 422 -15.16 21.23 36.46
N LYS A 423 -16.49 21.11 36.51
CA LYS A 423 -17.24 20.71 37.71
C LYS A 423 -18.20 19.58 37.35
N TRP A 424 -18.39 18.66 38.27
CA TRP A 424 -19.34 17.56 38.17
C TRP A 424 -20.04 17.35 39.50
N LEU A 425 -21.37 17.36 39.50
CA LEU A 425 -22.22 17.25 40.68
C LEU A 425 -23.27 16.17 40.50
N VAL A 426 -23.47 15.35 41.53
CA VAL A 426 -24.48 14.30 41.60
C VAL A 426 -25.21 14.39 42.93
N GLY A 427 -26.54 14.47 42.89
CA GLY A 427 -27.35 14.54 44.11
C GLY A 427 -28.80 14.15 43.86
N THR A 428 -29.63 14.27 44.90
CA THR A 428 -31.08 14.12 44.85
C THR A 428 -31.72 15.50 45.00
N ALA A 429 -32.42 15.93 43.96
CA ALA A 429 -32.95 17.28 43.87
C ALA A 429 -34.45 17.28 43.52
N PHE A 430 -35.09 18.39 43.86
CA PHE A 430 -36.47 18.70 43.50
C PHE A 430 -36.55 20.20 43.18
N ASN A 431 -37.55 20.56 42.37
CA ASN A 431 -37.76 21.93 41.94
C ASN A 431 -38.99 22.51 42.64
N MET A 432 -38.89 23.76 43.09
CA MET A 432 -39.99 24.43 43.80
C MET A 432 -40.03 25.92 43.45
N SER A 433 -41.23 26.48 43.25
CA SER A 433 -41.41 27.89 42.91
C SER A 433 -41.29 28.81 44.14
N ARG A 434 -40.94 30.09 43.91
CA ARG A 434 -40.82 31.11 44.98
C ARG A 434 -41.68 32.34 44.69
N GLY A 435 -42.56 32.68 45.63
CA GLY A 435 -43.48 33.82 45.60
C GLY A 435 -44.49 33.71 44.47
N THR A 436 -44.87 34.85 43.88
CA THR A 436 -45.76 34.93 42.70
C THR A 436 -45.04 34.67 41.38
N THR A 437 -43.76 34.29 41.41
CA THR A 437 -42.96 34.06 40.20
C THR A 437 -43.17 32.65 39.66
N THR A 438 -43.19 32.49 38.34
CA THR A 438 -43.21 31.17 37.67
C THR A 438 -41.84 30.47 37.69
N ALA A 439 -40.83 31.10 38.30
CA ALA A 439 -39.46 30.61 38.38
C ALA A 439 -39.34 29.49 39.42
N LYS A 440 -38.86 28.31 38.99
CA LYS A 440 -38.60 27.15 39.86
C LYS A 440 -37.12 27.09 40.24
N TYR A 441 -36.84 27.08 41.54
CA TYR A 441 -35.49 26.96 42.08
C TYR A 441 -35.16 25.50 42.37
N LEU A 442 -33.89 25.14 42.18
CA LEU A 442 -33.35 23.81 42.44
C LEU A 442 -32.94 23.67 43.91
N TYR A 443 -33.52 22.68 44.60
CA TYR A 443 -33.16 22.33 45.98
C TYR A 443 -32.70 20.88 46.06
N PHE A 444 -31.74 20.62 46.95
CA PHE A 444 -31.25 19.28 47.26
C PHE A 444 -31.74 18.81 48.63
N THR A 445 -32.11 17.53 48.73
CA THR A 445 -32.54 16.92 50.00
C THR A 445 -31.38 16.73 50.96
N ASP A 446 -30.24 16.33 50.40
CA ASP A 446 -29.00 16.03 51.10
C ASP A 446 -27.85 16.77 50.40
N VAL A 447 -26.71 16.90 51.09
CA VAL A 447 -25.53 17.53 50.47
C VAL A 447 -25.10 16.69 49.26
N PRO A 448 -25.13 17.25 48.04
CA PRO A 448 -24.76 16.51 46.84
C PRO A 448 -23.25 16.25 46.82
N ARG A 449 -22.83 15.26 46.05
CA ARG A 449 -21.42 14.96 45.83
C ARG A 449 -20.94 15.77 44.64
N ILE A 450 -19.84 16.50 44.82
CA ILE A 450 -19.23 17.33 43.80
C ILE A 450 -17.76 16.97 43.65
N GLN A 451 -17.26 17.02 42.41
CA GLN A 451 -15.84 17.01 42.08
C GLN A 451 -15.57 18.17 41.13
N ALA A 452 -14.48 18.90 41.37
CA ALA A 452 -14.03 19.96 40.47
C ALA A 452 -12.52 19.88 40.25
N ALA A 453 -12.07 20.40 39.11
CA ALA A 453 -10.66 20.53 38.77
C ALA A 453 -10.40 21.89 38.14
N ARG A 454 -9.35 22.58 38.61
CA ARG A 454 -8.86 23.81 38.01
C ARG A 454 -7.85 23.45 36.93
N CYS A 455 -8.10 23.86 35.71
CA CYS A 455 -7.30 23.53 34.54
C CYS A 455 -6.77 24.79 33.87
N THR A 456 -5.47 24.81 33.57
CA THR A 456 -4.83 25.87 32.81
C THR A 456 -4.70 25.45 31.34
N PRO A 457 -5.26 26.21 30.40
CA PRO A 457 -5.16 25.90 28.98
C PRO A 457 -3.78 26.28 28.44
N ILE A 458 -3.16 25.36 27.71
CA ILE A 458 -1.84 25.53 27.11
C ILE A 458 -1.95 25.16 25.62
N ILE A 459 -1.58 26.09 24.74
CA ILE A 459 -1.44 25.83 23.30
C ILE A 459 0.05 25.78 22.99
N GLU A 460 0.48 24.70 22.36
CA GLU A 460 1.87 24.43 22.04
C GLU A 460 2.03 23.99 20.58
N THR A 461 3.20 24.29 20.01
CA THR A 461 3.56 23.97 18.64
C THR A 461 4.93 23.30 18.59
N ALA A 462 5.10 22.41 17.61
CA ALA A 462 6.36 21.69 17.38
C ALA A 462 6.47 21.32 15.90
N GLU A 463 7.68 21.14 15.38
CA GLU A 463 7.86 20.48 14.10
C GLU A 463 7.59 18.98 14.24
N ALA A 464 6.91 18.38 13.26
CA ALA A 464 6.60 16.96 13.27
C ALA A 464 6.89 16.32 11.91
N GLU A 465 7.45 15.10 11.93
CA GLU A 465 7.50 14.24 10.75
C GLU A 465 6.26 13.34 10.75
N VAL A 466 5.40 13.50 9.74
CA VAL A 466 4.08 12.88 9.67
C VAL A 466 4.00 12.01 8.43
N LYS A 467 3.58 10.76 8.62
CA LYS A 467 3.26 9.82 7.55
C LYS A 467 1.76 9.81 7.34
N ILE A 468 1.32 10.18 6.14
CA ILE A 468 -0.08 10.33 5.78
C ILE A 468 -0.45 9.52 4.55
N HIS A 469 -1.73 9.17 4.45
CA HIS A 469 -2.33 8.64 3.24
C HIS A 469 -2.69 9.77 2.28
N ARG A 470 -2.21 9.69 1.02
CA ARG A 470 -2.37 10.77 0.03
C ARG A 470 -3.82 11.21 -0.18
N ASP A 471 -4.73 10.26 -0.41
CA ASP A 471 -6.09 10.58 -0.89
C ASP A 471 -7.04 11.03 0.23
N THR A 472 -6.77 10.61 1.47
CA THR A 472 -7.67 10.86 2.61
C THR A 472 -7.10 11.86 3.61
N GLY A 473 -5.81 12.20 3.52
CA GLY A 473 -5.11 13.00 4.52
C GLY A 473 -5.03 12.34 5.89
N LYS A 474 -5.39 11.06 6.02
CA LYS A 474 -5.38 10.35 7.30
C LYS A 474 -3.94 10.11 7.75
N VAL A 475 -3.65 10.45 9.00
CA VAL A 475 -2.36 10.21 9.64
C VAL A 475 -2.22 8.72 9.95
N ILE A 476 -1.09 8.13 9.56
CA ILE A 476 -0.73 6.72 9.81
C ILE A 476 0.19 6.62 11.02
N SER A 477 1.19 7.50 11.08
CA SER A 477 2.15 7.60 12.18
C SER A 477 2.80 8.97 12.15
N TYR A 478 3.21 9.48 13.30
CA TYR A 478 3.91 10.76 13.39
C TYR A 478 5.01 10.69 14.45
N THR A 479 6.00 11.57 14.32
CA THR A 479 7.03 11.80 15.33
C THR A 479 7.17 13.29 15.56
N ILE A 480 7.08 13.71 16.83
CA ILE A 480 7.24 15.10 17.22
C ILE A 480 8.73 15.40 17.40
N GLY A 481 9.18 16.53 16.87
CA GLY A 481 10.53 17.04 17.03
C GLY A 481 10.86 17.36 18.50
N SER A 482 12.15 17.52 18.78
CA SER A 482 12.63 17.67 20.17
C SER A 482 12.27 18.99 20.85
N THR A 483 11.86 20.01 20.10
CA THR A 483 11.54 21.35 20.63
C THR A 483 10.03 21.62 20.55
N VAL A 484 9.34 21.52 21.70
CA VAL A 484 7.96 21.97 21.87
C VAL A 484 7.98 23.39 22.43
N ALA A 485 7.33 24.33 21.73
CA ALA A 485 7.26 25.73 22.11
C ALA A 485 5.82 26.13 22.46
N ALA A 486 5.64 26.98 23.47
CA ALA A 486 4.34 27.57 23.77
C ALA A 486 3.96 28.60 22.70
N ALA A 487 2.72 28.57 22.22
CA ALA A 487 2.20 29.51 21.23
C ALA A 487 1.66 30.77 21.94
N GLU A 488 2.54 31.66 22.40
CA GLU A 488 2.15 32.87 23.16
C GLU A 488 1.23 33.80 22.35
N GLN A 489 1.37 33.83 21.03
CA GLN A 489 0.56 34.65 20.12
C GLN A 489 -0.92 34.23 20.12
N ALA A 490 -1.23 33.00 20.55
CA ALA A 490 -2.60 32.52 20.68
C ALA A 490 -3.43 33.30 21.71
N TRP A 491 -2.78 33.99 22.64
CA TRP A 491 -3.41 34.64 23.80
C TRP A 491 -3.20 36.15 23.87
N LYS A 492 -2.55 36.73 22.86
CA LYS A 492 -2.03 38.11 22.93
C LYS A 492 -3.11 39.18 22.82
N ASP A 493 -3.95 39.11 21.79
CA ASP A 493 -4.94 40.13 21.49
C ASP A 493 -6.33 39.65 21.95
N VAL A 494 -6.86 40.29 22.98
CA VAL A 494 -8.16 39.97 23.58
C VAL A 494 -9.18 41.02 23.15
N PHE A 495 -9.89 40.75 22.04
CA PHE A 495 -10.90 41.65 21.44
C PHE A 495 -10.49 43.13 21.38
N VAL A 496 -9.27 43.39 20.91
CA VAL A 496 -8.70 44.74 20.86
C VAL A 496 -9.39 45.56 19.77
N GLN A 497 -9.95 46.70 20.14
CA GLN A 497 -10.62 47.60 19.21
C GLN A 497 -9.60 48.45 18.44
N HIS A 498 -9.88 48.74 17.16
CA HIS A 498 -9.03 49.57 16.30
C HIS A 498 -9.74 50.82 15.81
N GLU A 499 -8.97 51.89 15.63
CA GLU A 499 -9.45 53.15 15.07
C GLU A 499 -9.98 53.00 13.64
N TYR A 500 -11.10 53.69 13.35
CA TYR A 500 -11.67 53.80 12.01
C TYR A 500 -10.83 54.72 11.11
N GLY A 501 -10.42 54.23 9.94
CA GLY A 501 -9.56 54.98 9.02
C GLY A 501 -10.29 56.10 8.26
N SER A 502 -10.25 57.34 8.75
CA SER A 502 -9.90 58.55 7.97
C SER A 502 -9.89 59.80 8.86
N LYS A 503 -8.79 60.55 8.81
CA LYS A 503 -8.53 61.82 9.54
C LYS A 503 -9.43 63.01 9.15
N THR A 504 -10.64 62.81 8.61
CA THR A 504 -11.42 63.91 8.01
C THR A 504 -12.90 63.91 8.35
N ALA A 505 -13.29 63.59 9.59
CA ALA A 505 -14.64 63.89 10.05
C ALA A 505 -14.67 64.21 11.55
N MET A 506 -14.33 65.45 11.88
CA MET A 506 -14.38 66.00 13.24
C MET A 506 -15.83 66.24 13.72
N ASN A 507 -16.82 65.49 13.23
CA ASN A 507 -18.24 65.59 13.59
C ASN A 507 -19.05 64.40 13.04
N VAL A 508 -18.68 63.16 13.37
CA VAL A 508 -19.57 61.99 13.15
C VAL A 508 -19.84 61.33 14.50
N SER A 509 -21.10 61.38 14.89
CA SER A 509 -21.68 60.63 15.99
C SER A 509 -21.53 59.14 15.71
N SER A 510 -20.66 58.47 16.47
CA SER A 510 -20.37 57.04 16.49
C SER A 510 -19.99 56.40 15.12
N PRO A 511 -18.87 55.67 15.04
CA PRO A 511 -18.52 54.97 13.79
C PRO A 511 -19.64 54.00 13.36
N GLU A 512 -19.84 53.79 12.05
CA GLU A 512 -20.83 52.84 11.50
C GLU A 512 -20.34 51.39 11.57
N SER A 513 -19.03 51.19 11.60
CA SER A 513 -18.38 49.88 11.80
C SER A 513 -17.03 50.05 12.50
N MET A 514 -16.60 49.02 13.23
CA MET A 514 -15.34 48.99 13.97
C MET A 514 -14.58 47.69 13.67
N ASN A 515 -13.26 47.77 13.52
CA ASN A 515 -12.41 46.60 13.39
C ASN A 515 -11.97 46.12 14.78
N ILE A 516 -12.13 44.84 15.06
CA ILE A 516 -11.70 44.20 16.29
C ILE A 516 -10.67 43.14 15.95
N SER A 517 -9.54 43.14 16.65
CA SER A 517 -8.54 42.08 16.56
C SER A 517 -8.64 41.10 17.72
N THR A 518 -8.50 39.81 17.43
CA THR A 518 -8.57 38.76 18.46
C THR A 518 -7.69 37.56 18.10
N SER A 519 -6.92 37.07 19.07
CA SER A 519 -6.08 35.90 18.89
C SER A 519 -6.91 34.61 18.88
N PHE A 520 -6.43 33.61 18.13
CA PHE A 520 -7.20 32.37 17.91
C PHE A 520 -7.44 31.53 19.18
N GLY A 521 -6.55 31.62 20.18
CA GLY A 521 -6.73 30.94 21.47
C GLY A 521 -7.83 31.59 22.32
N VAL A 522 -7.90 32.93 22.30
CA VAL A 522 -9.00 33.70 22.93
C VAL A 522 -10.33 33.33 22.31
N LEU A 523 -10.41 33.39 20.96
CA LEU A 523 -11.60 32.96 20.21
C LEU A 523 -12.03 31.54 20.58
N PHE A 524 -11.09 30.60 20.61
CA PHE A 524 -11.37 29.20 20.95
C PHE A 524 -11.90 29.03 22.38
N LEU A 525 -11.27 29.65 23.37
CA LEU A 525 -11.66 29.44 24.77
C LEU A 525 -12.98 30.14 25.12
N ASP A 526 -13.17 31.39 24.67
CA ASP A 526 -14.41 32.11 24.94
C ASP A 526 -15.60 31.53 24.19
N SER A 527 -15.38 31.03 22.97
CA SER A 527 -16.45 30.33 22.25
C SER A 527 -16.87 29.03 22.95
N LEU A 528 -15.94 28.31 23.61
CA LEU A 528 -16.29 27.15 24.44
C LEU A 528 -17.13 27.55 25.66
N LEU A 529 -16.68 28.55 26.42
CA LEU A 529 -17.35 28.97 27.65
C LEU A 529 -18.68 29.68 27.40
N GLY A 530 -18.83 30.34 26.25
CA GLY A 530 -20.05 31.02 25.82
C GLY A 530 -21.14 30.10 25.25
N THR A 531 -20.84 28.81 25.02
CA THR A 531 -21.79 27.88 24.40
C THR A 531 -23.09 27.70 25.19
N ALA A 532 -22.97 27.55 26.52
CA ALA A 532 -24.09 27.27 27.40
C ALA A 532 -24.99 28.50 27.67
N ASP A 533 -24.44 29.71 27.49
CA ASP A 533 -25.15 30.96 27.77
C ASP A 533 -24.63 32.14 26.92
N LYS A 534 -25.32 32.33 25.77
CA LYS A 534 -24.90 33.24 24.70
C LYS A 534 -25.31 34.69 24.91
N GLN A 535 -26.37 34.95 25.67
CA GLN A 535 -26.98 36.28 25.73
C GLN A 535 -27.01 36.78 27.16
N GLU A 536 -26.40 37.94 27.38
CA GLU A 536 -26.53 38.67 28.63
C GLU A 536 -28.01 38.98 28.90
N SER A 537 -28.49 38.52 30.05
CA SER A 537 -29.83 38.78 30.54
C SER A 537 -29.72 39.61 31.81
N LEU A 538 -30.65 40.55 31.99
CA LEU A 538 -30.87 41.24 33.27
C LEU A 538 -31.40 40.29 34.37
N SER A 539 -31.65 39.02 34.01
CA SER A 539 -32.05 37.97 34.94
C SER A 539 -30.92 37.53 35.85
N VAL A 540 -31.24 37.21 37.11
CA VAL A 540 -30.32 36.64 38.11
C VAL A 540 -30.31 35.10 38.05
N TYR A 541 -31.22 34.51 37.28
CA TYR A 541 -31.46 33.06 37.23
C TYR A 541 -31.18 32.45 35.84
N GLU A 542 -30.82 31.16 35.84
CA GLU A 542 -30.47 30.39 34.63
C GLU A 542 -31.59 30.43 33.57
N ARG A 543 -31.19 30.73 32.33
CA ARG A 543 -32.09 30.68 31.17
C ARG A 543 -32.21 29.25 30.62
N THR A 544 -33.34 28.61 30.88
CA THR A 544 -33.63 27.24 30.40
C THR A 544 -34.27 27.19 28.99
N ASP A 545 -34.56 28.35 28.38
CA ASP A 545 -35.14 28.47 27.04
C ASP A 545 -34.12 28.24 25.92
N PHE A 546 -32.82 28.40 26.18
CA PHE A 546 -31.73 28.21 25.21
C PHE A 546 -30.99 26.88 25.42
N ASN A 547 -31.22 25.91 24.53
CA ASN A 547 -30.64 24.56 24.61
C ASN A 547 -29.74 24.19 23.40
N ALA A 548 -29.21 25.17 22.66
CA ALA A 548 -28.43 24.88 21.45
C ALA A 548 -27.15 24.07 21.75
N PHE A 549 -26.45 24.41 22.85
CA PHE A 549 -25.23 23.72 23.30
C PHE A 549 -25.26 23.37 24.80
N ALA A 550 -26.44 23.44 25.41
CA ALA A 550 -26.69 22.99 26.77
C ALA A 550 -27.67 21.82 26.72
N PHE A 551 -27.28 20.69 27.31
CA PHE A 551 -28.04 19.46 27.36
C PHE A 551 -28.80 19.39 28.67
N ARG A 552 -30.10 19.63 28.59
CA ARG A 552 -31.01 19.61 29.74
C ARG A 552 -32.08 18.54 29.52
N ASP A 553 -32.16 17.57 30.43
CA ASP A 553 -33.20 16.54 30.44
C ASP A 553 -33.89 16.52 31.80
N GLN A 554 -35.11 17.04 31.83
CA GLN A 554 -35.90 17.16 33.06
C GLN A 554 -36.41 15.82 33.60
N ASN A 555 -36.53 14.79 32.74
CA ASN A 555 -37.03 13.48 33.15
C ASN A 555 -35.93 12.64 33.83
N HIS A 556 -34.67 12.89 33.46
CA HIS A 556 -33.51 12.18 33.98
C HIS A 556 -32.62 13.04 34.89
N GLY A 557 -32.99 14.29 35.17
CA GLY A 557 -32.24 15.13 36.09
C GLY A 557 -30.95 15.72 35.52
N ILE A 558 -30.76 15.76 34.20
CA ILE A 558 -29.46 16.05 33.57
C ILE A 558 -29.38 17.54 33.22
N SER A 559 -28.34 18.24 33.67
CA SER A 559 -28.01 19.62 33.29
C SER A 559 -26.53 19.78 32.96
N MET A 560 -26.17 19.87 31.69
CA MET A 560 -24.74 19.90 31.30
C MET A 560 -24.49 20.87 30.15
N ASP A 561 -23.32 21.49 30.13
CA ASP A 561 -22.79 22.09 28.91
C ASP A 561 -22.30 21.04 27.91
N LEU A 562 -22.03 21.44 26.67
CA LEU A 562 -21.58 20.54 25.61
C LEU A 562 -20.29 19.78 25.97
N MET A 563 -19.34 20.44 26.64
CA MET A 563 -18.05 19.87 27.01
C MET A 563 -18.24 18.77 28.06
N THR A 564 -18.97 19.08 29.12
CA THR A 564 -19.22 18.14 30.22
C THR A 564 -20.17 17.02 29.81
N TYR A 565 -21.11 17.28 28.90
CA TYR A 565 -21.91 16.23 28.27
C TYR A 565 -21.05 15.28 27.43
N SER A 566 -20.06 15.80 26.68
CA SER A 566 -19.10 14.96 25.95
C SER A 566 -18.27 14.09 26.92
N MET A 567 -17.82 14.67 28.04
CA MET A 567 -17.12 13.92 29.11
C MET A 567 -18.01 12.83 29.74
N TYR A 568 -19.30 13.11 29.95
CA TYR A 568 -20.27 12.15 30.47
C TYR A 568 -20.49 10.97 29.51
N LEU A 569 -20.49 11.23 28.20
CA LEU A 569 -20.56 10.19 27.18
C LEU A 569 -19.27 9.37 27.09
N LEU A 570 -18.09 9.99 27.22
CA LEU A 570 -16.81 9.28 27.37
C LEU A 570 -16.80 8.37 28.61
N ALA A 571 -17.48 8.79 29.68
CA ALA A 571 -17.75 7.99 30.87
C ALA A 571 -18.86 6.94 30.71
N ARG A 572 -19.33 6.67 29.48
CA ARG A 572 -20.41 5.72 29.17
C ARG A 572 -21.72 6.01 29.91
N LYS A 573 -22.01 7.30 30.15
CA LYS A 573 -23.18 7.77 30.91
C LYS A 573 -23.20 7.25 32.35
N ASP A 574 -22.04 6.94 32.93
CA ASP A 574 -21.93 6.64 34.35
C ASP A 574 -21.73 7.94 35.16
N PRO A 575 -22.73 8.37 35.95
CA PRO A 575 -22.63 9.61 36.72
C PRO A 575 -21.64 9.53 37.88
N GLU A 576 -21.28 8.35 38.35
CA GLU A 576 -20.31 8.20 39.45
C GLU A 576 -18.86 8.31 38.97
N ALA A 577 -18.59 8.01 37.70
CA ALA A 577 -17.23 7.96 37.15
C ALA A 577 -16.52 9.33 37.16
N LEU A 578 -17.26 10.42 36.92
CA LEU A 578 -16.73 11.79 36.89
C LEU A 578 -16.56 12.42 38.27
N LEU A 579 -17.02 11.76 39.34
CA LEU A 579 -16.70 12.17 40.72
C LEU A 579 -15.26 11.83 41.11
N ASN A 580 -14.56 11.02 40.32
CA ASN A 580 -13.13 10.79 40.49
C ASN A 580 -12.32 11.87 39.77
N TYR A 581 -11.50 12.61 40.51
CA TYR A 581 -10.59 13.63 39.99
C TYR A 581 -9.78 13.18 38.78
N THR A 582 -9.17 11.99 38.81
CA THR A 582 -8.28 11.53 37.72
C THR A 582 -9.06 11.33 36.43
N THR A 583 -10.28 10.79 36.54
CA THR A 583 -11.17 10.58 35.39
C THR A 583 -11.66 11.93 34.85
N LEU A 584 -12.10 12.84 35.74
CA LEU A 584 -12.57 14.18 35.38
C LEU A 584 -11.48 14.95 34.61
N ALA A 585 -10.26 15.01 35.15
CA ALA A 585 -9.14 15.72 34.52
C ALA A 585 -8.71 15.09 33.19
N THR A 586 -8.68 13.76 33.10
CA THR A 586 -8.30 13.05 31.87
C THR A 586 -9.31 13.28 30.75
N TYR A 587 -10.62 13.19 31.06
CA TYR A 587 -11.66 13.41 30.07
C TYR A 587 -11.79 14.89 29.71
N ALA A 588 -11.62 15.81 30.67
CA ALA A 588 -11.57 17.24 30.36
C ALA A 588 -10.43 17.58 29.39
N ASN A 589 -9.22 17.05 29.63
CA ASN A 589 -8.08 17.26 28.73
C ASN A 589 -8.31 16.65 27.34
N ARG A 590 -8.89 15.44 27.26
CA ARG A 590 -9.23 14.79 25.98
C ARG A 590 -10.28 15.60 25.21
N THR A 591 -11.35 16.03 25.87
CA THR A 591 -12.40 16.84 25.25
C THR A 591 -11.84 18.18 24.78
N PHE A 592 -11.01 18.86 25.58
CA PHE A 592 -10.35 20.09 25.15
C PHE A 592 -9.48 19.89 23.89
N GLN A 593 -8.72 18.79 23.83
CA GLN A 593 -7.93 18.41 22.66
C GLN A 593 -8.79 18.17 21.42
N THR A 594 -9.84 17.36 21.53
CA THR A 594 -10.76 17.07 20.41
C THR A 594 -11.40 18.35 19.89
N PHE A 595 -11.93 19.19 20.78
CA PHE A 595 -12.57 20.45 20.41
C PHE A 595 -11.59 21.40 19.70
N PHE A 596 -10.34 21.47 20.16
CA PHE A 596 -9.31 22.25 19.48
C PHE A 596 -8.96 21.70 18.09
N GLN A 597 -8.89 20.37 17.91
CA GLN A 597 -8.64 19.78 16.60
C GLN A 597 -9.73 20.13 15.57
N HIS A 598 -11.00 20.13 16.00
CA HIS A 598 -12.11 20.56 15.16
C HIS A 598 -12.07 22.07 14.89
N PHE A 599 -11.74 22.89 15.89
CA PHE A 599 -11.56 24.33 15.71
C PHE A 599 -10.46 24.64 14.67
N VAL A 600 -9.32 23.98 14.75
CA VAL A 600 -8.19 24.16 13.81
C VAL A 600 -8.54 23.76 12.38
N ASN A 601 -9.34 22.69 12.21
CA ASN A 601 -9.76 22.19 10.89
C ASN A 601 -11.01 22.88 10.33
N SER A 602 -11.71 23.68 11.15
CA SER A 602 -12.89 24.43 10.72
C SER A 602 -12.49 25.54 9.75
N GLU A 603 -13.23 25.65 8.64
CA GLU A 603 -13.00 26.62 7.57
C GLU A 603 -11.59 26.60 6.96
N LEU A 604 -10.84 25.51 7.13
CA LEU A 604 -9.46 25.42 6.67
C LEU A 604 -9.38 25.30 5.15
N SER A 605 -8.78 26.32 4.52
CA SER A 605 -8.45 26.36 3.11
C SER A 605 -6.94 26.42 2.91
N LEU A 606 -6.42 25.70 1.90
CA LEU A 606 -4.99 25.70 1.57
C LEU A 606 -4.47 27.08 1.10
N ASP A 607 -5.36 27.95 0.62
CA ASP A 607 -5.00 29.28 0.12
C ASP A 607 -5.21 30.39 1.14
N LYS A 608 -6.34 30.35 1.88
CA LYS A 608 -6.71 31.40 2.85
C LYS A 608 -6.28 31.09 4.29
N GLY A 609 -5.94 29.84 4.58
CA GLY A 609 -5.72 29.35 5.93
C GLY A 609 -7.04 29.02 6.64
N GLY A 610 -7.04 29.11 7.96
CA GLY A 610 -8.19 28.86 8.84
C GLY A 610 -7.96 29.54 10.19
N PHE A 611 -8.59 29.03 11.26
CA PHE A 611 -8.45 29.60 12.60
C PHE A 611 -7.00 29.62 13.11
N ALA A 612 -6.31 28.49 13.10
CA ALA A 612 -4.94 28.40 13.62
C ALA A 612 -3.83 28.56 12.56
N TYR A 613 -4.18 28.66 11.27
CA TYR A 613 -3.23 28.73 10.17
C TYR A 613 -3.45 29.99 9.33
N GLN A 614 -2.38 30.64 8.91
CA GLN A 614 -2.40 31.86 8.09
C GLN A 614 -1.54 31.68 6.82
N PRO A 615 -1.75 32.48 5.77
CA PRO A 615 -0.84 32.52 4.63
C PRO A 615 0.56 33.05 5.01
N ILE A 616 1.61 32.52 4.37
CA ILE A 616 2.99 32.97 4.62
C ILE A 616 3.16 34.44 4.19
N GLY A 617 3.57 35.28 5.14
CA GLY A 617 3.82 36.70 4.89
C GLY A 617 2.58 37.59 5.03
N ASP A 618 1.57 37.14 5.77
CA ASP A 618 0.38 37.95 6.08
C ASP A 618 0.76 39.25 6.81
N ASN A 619 0.42 40.39 6.19
CA ASN A 619 0.64 41.74 6.71
C ASN A 619 -0.67 42.51 6.95
N THR A 620 -1.79 41.81 7.14
CA THR A 620 -3.13 42.39 7.39
C THR A 620 -3.14 43.43 8.51
N MET A 621 -2.34 43.24 9.57
CA MET A 621 -2.20 44.20 10.68
C MET A 621 -1.66 45.57 10.28
N GLU A 622 -0.91 45.69 9.17
CA GLU A 622 -0.38 46.98 8.69
C GLU A 622 -1.47 47.88 8.11
N THR A 623 -2.59 47.31 7.70
CA THR A 623 -3.68 48.02 7.01
C THR A 623 -4.71 48.65 7.94
N ILE A 624 -4.67 48.32 9.24
CA ILE A 624 -5.66 48.78 10.23
C ILE A 624 -5.15 49.92 11.10
N GLY A 625 -6.10 50.67 11.67
CA GLY A 625 -5.85 51.78 12.59
C GLY A 625 -5.14 51.36 13.87
N ARG A 626 -4.69 52.33 14.67
CA ARG A 626 -4.02 52.03 15.94
C ARG A 626 -4.99 51.32 16.89
N SER A 627 -4.46 50.40 17.69
CA SER A 627 -5.19 49.76 18.77
C SER A 627 -5.62 50.80 19.79
N THR A 628 -6.89 50.74 20.18
CA THR A 628 -7.53 51.64 21.16
C THR A 628 -8.14 50.80 22.27
N ASN A 629 -7.91 51.19 23.53
CA ASN A 629 -8.61 50.63 24.69
C ASN A 629 -9.39 51.76 25.37
N ASN A 630 -10.72 51.70 25.37
CA ASN A 630 -11.60 52.76 25.92
C ASN A 630 -11.18 54.18 25.51
N GLY A 631 -10.83 54.38 24.23
CA GLY A 631 -10.42 55.67 23.67
C GLY A 631 -8.95 56.07 23.91
N THR A 632 -8.16 55.26 24.62
CA THR A 632 -6.70 55.48 24.78
C THR A 632 -5.89 54.65 23.79
N PHE A 633 -4.86 55.24 23.18
CA PHE A 633 -4.02 54.55 22.19
C PHE A 633 -3.01 53.64 22.88
N LEU A 634 -2.97 52.36 22.46
CA LEU A 634 -1.95 51.43 22.88
C LEU A 634 -0.67 51.56 22.03
N ALA A 635 0.48 51.23 22.62
CA ALA A 635 1.75 51.21 21.91
C ALA A 635 1.71 50.19 20.76
N ARG A 636 2.26 50.55 19.61
CA ARG A 636 2.30 49.66 18.44
C ARG A 636 3.35 48.58 18.66
N ASP A 637 2.89 47.38 18.98
CA ASP A 637 3.76 46.21 19.02
C ASP A 637 4.20 45.82 17.60
N SER A 638 5.50 45.62 17.43
CA SER A 638 6.06 45.06 16.19
C SER A 638 5.83 43.55 16.17
N ILE A 639 4.82 43.09 15.41
CA ILE A 639 4.68 41.66 15.11
C ILE A 639 5.76 41.31 14.08
N SER A 640 6.73 40.49 14.45
CA SER A 640 7.73 39.99 13.51
C SER A 640 7.10 38.92 12.61
N VAL A 641 6.89 39.25 11.34
CA VAL A 641 6.42 38.28 10.33
C VAL A 641 7.47 37.17 10.18
N PRO A 642 7.15 35.89 10.43
CA PRO A 642 8.09 34.79 10.27
C PRO A 642 8.56 34.67 8.82
N ARG A 643 9.85 34.38 8.63
CA ARG A 643 10.40 34.02 7.31
C ARG A 643 10.32 32.51 7.12
N THR A 644 9.11 31.98 6.95
CA THR A 644 8.89 30.56 6.72
C THR A 644 9.26 30.18 5.27
N ASN A 645 9.98 29.07 5.10
CA ASN A 645 10.36 28.60 3.77
C ASN A 645 9.14 28.00 3.06
N ARG A 646 8.93 28.37 1.78
CA ARG A 646 7.74 27.98 0.99
C ARG A 646 7.79 26.56 0.45
N ASN A 647 8.88 25.83 0.65
CA ASN A 647 9.05 24.48 0.12
C ASN A 647 9.39 23.50 1.25
N ILE A 648 8.65 22.41 1.32
CA ILE A 648 8.86 21.32 2.27
C ILE A 648 9.37 20.08 1.51
N THR A 649 10.32 19.36 2.11
CA THR A 649 10.78 18.07 1.58
C THR A 649 9.82 16.95 2.00
N ALA A 650 9.20 16.28 1.04
CA ALA A 650 8.36 15.12 1.24
C ALA A 650 9.04 13.85 0.69
N SER A 651 8.95 12.74 1.41
CA SER A 651 9.37 11.44 0.90
C SER A 651 8.13 10.60 0.57
N VAL A 652 7.96 10.27 -0.71
CA VAL A 652 6.83 9.50 -1.21
C VAL A 652 7.25 8.04 -1.33
N SER A 653 6.55 7.16 -0.61
CA SER A 653 6.76 5.71 -0.69
C SER A 653 5.71 5.09 -1.61
N HIS A 654 6.16 4.40 -2.66
CA HIS A 654 5.30 3.65 -3.56
C HIS A 654 5.70 2.18 -3.64
N ARG A 655 4.70 1.31 -3.64
CA ARG A 655 4.86 -0.14 -3.83
C ARG A 655 4.85 -0.46 -5.31
N ILE A 656 6.01 -0.74 -5.88
CA ILE A 656 6.09 -1.30 -7.23
C ILE A 656 6.38 -2.80 -7.18
N ARG A 657 5.71 -3.53 -8.07
CA ARG A 657 5.99 -4.95 -8.31
C ARG A 657 7.11 -5.01 -9.34
N VAL A 658 8.32 -5.32 -8.89
CA VAL A 658 9.47 -5.49 -9.77
C VAL A 658 9.67 -6.97 -10.08
N LEU A 659 10.03 -7.25 -11.34
CA LEU A 659 10.41 -8.58 -11.76
C LEU A 659 11.89 -8.79 -11.46
N HIS A 660 12.19 -9.70 -10.53
CA HIS A 660 13.53 -10.03 -10.08
C HIS A 660 13.95 -11.39 -10.66
N MET A 661 15.24 -11.55 -11.03
CA MET A 661 15.74 -12.81 -11.58
C MET A 661 16.10 -13.77 -10.43
N ASN A 662 15.50 -14.97 -10.39
CA ASN A 662 15.79 -15.93 -9.31
C ASN A 662 17.21 -16.48 -9.44
N VAL A 663 18.05 -16.19 -8.45
CA VAL A 663 19.46 -16.58 -8.39
C VAL A 663 19.66 -18.10 -8.55
N THR A 664 18.78 -18.91 -7.97
CA THR A 664 18.90 -20.37 -8.05
C THR A 664 18.60 -20.89 -9.47
N ALA A 665 17.54 -20.37 -10.09
CA ALA A 665 17.15 -20.72 -11.45
C ALA A 665 18.20 -20.27 -12.48
N THR A 666 18.84 -19.12 -12.29
CA THR A 666 19.84 -18.58 -13.21
C THR A 666 21.12 -19.43 -13.23
N TYR A 667 21.68 -19.75 -12.06
CA TYR A 667 22.88 -20.60 -11.98
C TYR A 667 22.62 -22.03 -12.41
N LEU A 668 21.45 -22.60 -12.09
CA LEU A 668 21.04 -23.92 -12.56
C LEU A 668 20.97 -23.95 -14.11
N SER A 669 20.33 -22.95 -14.72
CA SER A 669 20.21 -22.86 -16.17
C SER A 669 21.57 -22.65 -16.85
N ALA A 670 22.46 -21.84 -16.27
CA ALA A 670 23.82 -21.64 -16.75
C ALA A 670 24.66 -22.93 -16.71
N ALA A 671 24.55 -23.71 -15.62
CA ALA A 671 25.21 -25.01 -15.49
C ALA A 671 24.72 -26.01 -16.55
N ILE A 672 23.42 -26.02 -16.86
CA ILE A 672 22.86 -26.88 -17.91
C ILE A 672 23.35 -26.45 -19.29
N LEU A 673 23.28 -25.15 -19.62
CA LEU A 673 23.73 -24.63 -20.91
C LEU A 673 25.21 -24.91 -21.15
N THR A 674 26.06 -24.75 -20.14
CA THR A 674 27.50 -25.08 -20.24
C THR A 674 27.73 -26.56 -20.52
N TRP A 675 26.95 -27.46 -19.92
CA TRP A 675 26.98 -28.89 -20.23
C TRP A 675 26.55 -29.19 -21.67
N LEU A 676 25.47 -28.56 -22.17
CA LEU A 676 25.00 -28.73 -23.55
C LEU A 676 26.03 -28.20 -24.57
N ILE A 677 26.69 -27.07 -24.26
CA ILE A 677 27.79 -26.54 -25.09
C ILE A 677 28.97 -27.52 -25.09
N PHE A 678 29.38 -28.02 -23.93
CA PHE A 678 30.48 -28.98 -23.83
C PHE A 678 30.21 -30.25 -24.65
N THR A 679 29.01 -30.81 -24.53
CA THR A 679 28.62 -32.02 -25.25
C THR A 679 28.49 -31.80 -26.77
N THR A 680 28.00 -30.64 -27.23
CA THR A 680 28.01 -30.30 -28.67
C THR A 680 29.42 -30.15 -29.23
N VAL A 681 30.35 -29.54 -28.48
CA VAL A 681 31.77 -29.45 -28.87
C VAL A 681 32.41 -30.84 -28.96
N VAL A 682 32.17 -31.71 -27.98
CA VAL A 682 32.64 -33.10 -28.01
C VAL A 682 32.12 -33.84 -29.23
N ILE A 683 30.84 -33.67 -29.58
CA ILE A 683 30.24 -34.27 -30.78
C ILE A 683 30.90 -33.72 -32.03
N LEU A 684 31.08 -32.40 -32.17
CA LEU A 684 31.74 -31.79 -33.33
C LEU A 684 33.17 -32.29 -33.52
N CYS A 685 33.94 -32.43 -32.43
CA CYS A 685 35.30 -32.97 -32.47
C CYS A 685 35.33 -34.46 -32.84
N LEU A 686 34.39 -35.25 -32.31
CA LEU A 686 34.35 -36.69 -32.51
C LEU A 686 33.61 -37.12 -33.78
N GLN A 687 32.73 -36.29 -34.36
CA GLN A 687 31.85 -36.63 -35.48
C GLN A 687 32.65 -37.22 -36.65
N ARG A 688 33.72 -36.55 -37.08
CA ARG A 688 34.59 -37.04 -38.17
C ARG A 688 35.21 -38.41 -37.88
N ARG A 689 35.49 -38.73 -36.62
CA ARG A 689 36.03 -40.04 -36.21
C ARG A 689 34.91 -41.07 -36.03
N TYR A 690 33.72 -40.63 -35.65
CA TYR A 690 32.57 -41.45 -35.34
C TYR A 690 31.83 -41.93 -36.61
N THR A 691 31.77 -41.10 -37.66
CA THR A 691 31.12 -41.42 -38.94
C THR A 691 32.06 -41.97 -40.01
N ARG A 692 33.39 -41.96 -39.80
CA ARG A 692 34.39 -42.41 -40.80
C ARG A 692 34.16 -43.82 -41.35
N PHE A 693 33.52 -44.70 -40.57
CA PHE A 693 33.29 -46.10 -40.93
C PHE A 693 31.89 -46.35 -41.53
N MET A 694 31.08 -45.31 -41.71
CA MET A 694 29.73 -45.38 -42.29
C MET A 694 29.77 -44.86 -43.73
N ASN A 695 29.41 -45.71 -44.70
CA ASN A 695 29.35 -45.35 -46.12
C ASN A 695 27.95 -44.88 -46.57
N ARG A 696 26.94 -44.92 -45.68
CA ARG A 696 25.56 -44.58 -46.00
C ARG A 696 24.81 -44.04 -44.77
N ASP A 697 23.93 -43.07 -45.00
CA ASP A 697 23.03 -42.55 -43.95
C ASP A 697 21.95 -43.59 -43.60
N VAL A 698 21.67 -43.73 -42.29
CA VAL A 698 20.64 -44.64 -41.76
C VAL A 698 19.61 -43.81 -40.99
N GLN A 699 18.68 -43.21 -41.72
CA GLN A 699 17.63 -42.36 -41.14
C GLN A 699 16.23 -42.99 -41.26
N LEU A 700 15.97 -43.74 -42.35
CA LEU A 700 14.66 -44.32 -42.65
C LEU A 700 14.68 -45.85 -42.49
N ILE A 701 13.49 -46.43 -42.28
CA ILE A 701 13.30 -47.90 -42.26
C ILE A 701 13.74 -48.53 -43.59
N ALA A 702 13.53 -47.82 -44.70
CA ALA A 702 13.97 -48.25 -46.03
C ALA A 702 15.51 -48.36 -46.13
N ASP A 703 16.26 -47.46 -45.48
CA ASP A 703 17.72 -47.57 -45.45
C ASP A 703 18.18 -48.78 -44.63
N MET A 704 17.49 -49.10 -43.53
CA MET A 704 17.75 -50.31 -42.75
C MET A 704 17.44 -51.58 -43.54
N LEU A 705 16.32 -51.62 -44.28
CA LEU A 705 15.96 -52.77 -45.12
C LEU A 705 17.01 -53.01 -46.20
N LEU A 706 17.56 -51.94 -46.77
CA LEU A 706 18.60 -52.05 -47.79
C LEU A 706 19.94 -52.55 -47.24
N LEU A 707 20.25 -52.28 -45.96
CA LEU A 707 21.42 -52.86 -45.29
C LEU A 707 21.30 -54.37 -45.02
N ILE A 708 20.09 -54.93 -45.14
CA ILE A 708 19.79 -56.33 -44.83
C ILE A 708 19.34 -57.09 -46.10
N SER A 709 19.06 -56.40 -47.21
CA SER A 709 18.43 -56.97 -48.42
C SER A 709 19.28 -57.97 -49.21
N GLY A 710 20.50 -58.27 -48.76
CA GLY A 710 21.36 -59.34 -49.29
C GLY A 710 22.00 -60.20 -48.19
N SER A 711 21.50 -60.11 -46.96
CA SER A 711 22.10 -60.76 -45.80
C SER A 711 21.41 -62.09 -45.49
N ASP A 712 21.62 -63.08 -46.35
CA ASP A 712 20.85 -64.34 -46.35
C ASP A 712 21.02 -65.14 -45.07
N ASN A 713 22.26 -65.23 -44.57
CA ASN A 713 22.54 -66.00 -43.36
C ASN A 713 21.96 -65.31 -42.11
N LEU A 714 22.01 -63.97 -42.06
CA LEU A 714 21.36 -63.19 -41.02
C LEU A 714 19.84 -63.37 -41.04
N LEU A 715 19.21 -63.33 -42.21
CA LEU A 715 17.76 -63.48 -42.37
C LEU A 715 17.29 -64.89 -42.01
N GLU A 716 18.04 -65.91 -42.42
CA GLU A 716 17.78 -67.32 -42.08
C GLU A 716 17.85 -67.55 -40.57
N LEU A 717 18.88 -67.03 -39.91
CA LEU A 717 19.02 -67.11 -38.45
C LEU A 717 17.95 -66.33 -37.68
N VAL A 718 17.48 -65.20 -38.23
CA VAL A 718 16.36 -64.44 -37.66
C VAL A 718 15.04 -65.19 -37.82
N ALA A 719 14.83 -65.86 -38.96
CA ALA A 719 13.63 -66.67 -39.20
C ALA A 719 13.60 -67.92 -38.31
N GLU A 720 14.76 -68.55 -38.07
CA GLU A 720 14.89 -69.75 -37.22
C GLU A 720 14.76 -69.44 -35.72
N LYS A 721 15.46 -68.40 -35.23
CA LYS A 721 15.62 -68.14 -33.78
C LYS A 721 14.74 -67.02 -33.23
N GLY A 722 14.00 -66.31 -34.09
CA GLY A 722 13.05 -65.27 -33.69
C GLY A 722 13.64 -64.19 -32.76
N THR A 723 12.94 -63.85 -31.67
CA THR A 723 13.34 -62.78 -30.75
C THR A 723 14.50 -63.14 -29.82
N GLU A 724 14.76 -64.43 -29.60
CA GLU A 724 15.86 -64.92 -28.75
C GLU A 724 17.23 -64.68 -29.39
N PHE A 725 17.27 -64.63 -30.73
CA PHE A 725 18.45 -64.26 -31.51
C PHE A 725 19.12 -62.98 -31.01
N LYS A 726 18.33 -61.99 -30.59
CA LYS A 726 18.83 -60.69 -30.11
C LYS A 726 19.69 -60.77 -28.84
N LYS A 727 19.58 -61.85 -28.04
CA LYS A 727 20.30 -62.02 -26.78
C LYS A 727 21.55 -62.90 -26.91
N ASN A 728 21.77 -63.52 -28.07
CA ASN A 728 22.87 -64.45 -28.30
C ASN A 728 24.23 -63.73 -28.26
N LYS A 729 25.21 -64.37 -27.61
CA LYS A 729 26.59 -63.85 -27.43
C LYS A 729 27.60 -64.50 -28.38
N ASP A 730 27.28 -65.67 -28.93
CA ASP A 730 28.22 -66.50 -29.68
C ASP A 730 28.24 -66.12 -31.15
N ILE A 731 27.09 -65.70 -31.67
CA ILE A 731 26.95 -65.24 -33.05
C ILE A 731 27.37 -63.77 -33.12
N LYS A 732 28.30 -63.48 -34.03
CA LYS A 732 28.82 -62.13 -34.27
C LYS A 732 28.27 -61.55 -35.57
N THR A 733 27.95 -60.27 -35.58
CA THR A 733 27.54 -59.49 -36.75
C THR A 733 28.53 -58.37 -37.02
N MET A 734 28.75 -58.06 -38.29
CA MET A 734 29.60 -56.96 -38.74
C MET A 734 28.89 -56.15 -39.83
N LEU A 735 29.19 -54.86 -39.90
CA LEU A 735 28.74 -53.96 -40.97
C LEU A 735 29.95 -53.67 -41.87
N GLY A 736 29.86 -54.07 -43.14
CA GLY A 736 31.00 -53.97 -44.07
C GLY A 736 30.65 -54.41 -45.48
N TRP A 737 31.66 -54.47 -46.34
CA TRP A 737 31.52 -54.97 -47.71
C TRP A 737 31.66 -56.49 -47.74
N PHE A 738 30.70 -57.17 -48.34
CA PHE A 738 30.71 -58.64 -48.49
C PHE A 738 30.10 -59.07 -49.84
N LYS A 739 30.42 -60.28 -50.29
CA LYS A 739 29.80 -60.89 -51.47
C LYS A 739 28.59 -61.73 -51.06
N ASP A 740 27.41 -61.45 -51.60
CA ASP A 740 26.22 -62.26 -51.33
C ASP A 740 26.30 -63.67 -51.99
N ARG A 741 25.29 -64.52 -51.75
CA ARG A 741 25.20 -65.87 -52.36
C ARG A 741 25.20 -65.85 -53.89
N ASP A 742 24.79 -64.72 -54.49
CA ASP A 742 24.75 -64.49 -55.94
C ASP A 742 26.09 -63.92 -56.48
N GLY A 743 27.11 -63.76 -55.62
CA GLY A 743 28.44 -63.25 -55.95
C GLY A 743 28.54 -61.72 -56.07
N GLN A 744 27.47 -60.98 -55.77
CA GLN A 744 27.42 -59.52 -55.85
C GLN A 744 27.99 -58.86 -54.60
N VAL A 745 28.80 -57.82 -54.77
CA VAL A 745 29.41 -57.08 -53.67
C VAL A 745 28.44 -56.03 -53.12
N ARG A 746 28.09 -56.13 -51.83
CA ARG A 746 27.16 -55.21 -51.15
C ARG A 746 27.74 -54.69 -49.84
N TRP A 747 27.26 -53.51 -49.42
CA TRP A 747 27.57 -52.94 -48.12
C TRP A 747 26.36 -53.10 -47.20
N GLY A 748 26.48 -53.93 -46.17
CA GLY A 748 25.35 -54.32 -45.33
C GLY A 748 25.77 -55.00 -44.02
N VAL A 749 24.78 -55.36 -43.21
CA VAL A 749 24.98 -56.07 -41.94
C VAL A 749 24.86 -57.56 -42.17
N GLU A 750 25.87 -58.34 -41.82
CA GLU A 750 25.87 -59.79 -42.00
C GLU A 750 26.58 -60.51 -40.83
N VAL A 751 26.31 -61.80 -40.66
CA VAL A 751 26.90 -62.67 -39.65
C VAL A 751 28.35 -63.02 -40.03
N VAL A 752 29.24 -63.00 -39.04
CA VAL A 752 30.66 -63.35 -39.19
C VAL A 752 30.87 -64.79 -38.74
N GLY A 753 31.33 -65.65 -39.66
CA GLY A 753 31.52 -67.08 -39.42
C GLY A 753 30.26 -67.93 -39.66
N GLY A 754 30.34 -69.23 -39.36
CA GLY A 754 29.27 -70.21 -39.61
C GLY A 754 29.63 -71.21 -40.72
N SER A 755 28.75 -72.19 -40.97
CA SER A 755 28.95 -73.23 -41.99
C SER A 755 28.99 -72.68 -43.42
N ASN A 756 28.29 -71.57 -43.68
CA ASN A 756 28.24 -70.87 -44.97
C ASN A 756 28.70 -69.42 -44.83
N ALA A 757 29.88 -69.19 -44.25
CA ALA A 757 30.38 -67.84 -44.00
C ALA A 757 30.54 -67.03 -45.29
N VAL A 758 30.22 -65.75 -45.20
CA VAL A 758 30.25 -64.82 -46.34
C VAL A 758 31.66 -64.27 -46.54
N ASP A 759 32.07 -64.11 -47.81
CA ASP A 759 33.37 -63.51 -48.16
C ASP A 759 33.35 -61.99 -47.92
N TRP A 760 34.03 -61.57 -46.86
CA TRP A 760 34.27 -60.15 -46.57
C TRP A 760 35.34 -59.61 -47.52
N VAL A 761 35.00 -58.53 -48.23
CA VAL A 761 35.87 -57.93 -49.24
C VAL A 761 36.21 -56.49 -48.87
N ASP A 762 37.35 -56.00 -49.36
CA ASP A 762 37.65 -54.59 -49.27
C ASP A 762 36.66 -53.76 -50.11
N ALA A 763 36.50 -52.49 -49.74
CA ALA A 763 35.66 -51.56 -50.48
C ALA A 763 36.03 -51.58 -51.98
N PRO A 764 35.06 -51.73 -52.91
CA PRO A 764 35.36 -51.85 -54.33
C PRO A 764 36.16 -50.66 -54.85
N LYS A 765 37.12 -50.87 -55.77
CA LYS A 765 37.97 -49.79 -56.33
C LYS A 765 37.30 -48.93 -57.41
N GLN A 766 36.07 -49.26 -57.82
CA GLN A 766 35.21 -48.44 -58.69
C GLN A 766 33.74 -48.55 -58.21
N GLY A 767 32.97 -47.45 -58.26
CA GLY A 767 31.57 -47.40 -57.83
C GLY A 767 31.19 -46.15 -57.03
N PHE A 768 29.90 -46.02 -56.68
CA PHE A 768 29.30 -44.83 -56.04
C PHE A 768 29.89 -44.45 -54.67
N HIS A 769 30.60 -45.36 -54.01
CA HIS A 769 31.25 -45.18 -52.72
C HIS A 769 32.66 -44.57 -52.82
N ILE A 770 33.19 -44.36 -54.03
CA ILE A 770 34.45 -43.66 -54.25
C ILE A 770 34.15 -42.19 -54.59
N PRO A 771 34.68 -41.24 -53.83
CA PRO A 771 34.50 -39.83 -54.13
C PRO A 771 35.18 -39.51 -55.47
N VAL A 772 34.40 -39.07 -56.45
CA VAL A 772 34.94 -38.43 -57.67
C VAL A 772 35.71 -37.19 -57.22
N LYS A 773 37.02 -37.18 -57.43
CA LYS A 773 37.90 -36.06 -57.07
C LYS A 773 37.60 -34.90 -58.01
N ASN A 774 36.69 -34.02 -57.62
CA ASN A 774 36.36 -32.84 -58.40
C ASN A 774 37.49 -31.81 -58.23
N ASN A 775 38.25 -31.56 -59.30
CA ASN A 775 39.22 -30.46 -59.37
C ASN A 775 38.43 -29.13 -59.39
N GLY A 776 38.24 -28.51 -58.23
CA GLY A 776 37.51 -27.25 -58.13
C GLY A 776 37.66 -26.56 -56.78
N SER A 777 38.49 -25.52 -56.76
CA SER A 777 38.67 -24.48 -55.73
C SER A 777 39.05 -24.93 -54.31
N SER A 778 40.35 -24.86 -54.01
CA SER A 778 40.85 -24.80 -52.63
C SER A 778 40.51 -23.44 -52.00
N PHE A 779 39.63 -23.39 -51.01
CA PHE A 779 39.57 -22.27 -50.08
C PHE A 779 40.42 -22.61 -48.84
N ARG A 780 41.69 -22.22 -48.86
CA ARG A 780 42.59 -22.29 -47.69
C ARG A 780 42.15 -21.25 -46.67
N TRP A 781 41.61 -21.70 -45.53
CA TRP A 781 41.56 -20.88 -44.33
C TRP A 781 42.98 -20.72 -43.77
N LYS A 782 43.58 -19.54 -43.98
CA LYS A 782 44.74 -19.08 -43.21
C LYS A 782 44.21 -18.40 -41.95
N PHE A 783 44.54 -18.92 -40.77
CA PHE A 783 44.71 -18.07 -39.60
C PHE A 783 45.70 -18.68 -38.60
N TRP A 784 46.46 -17.80 -37.96
CA TRP A 784 47.49 -17.96 -36.92
C TRP A 784 48.96 -18.02 -37.37
N ARG A 785 49.52 -16.82 -37.60
CA ARG A 785 50.84 -16.44 -37.08
C ARG A 785 50.65 -15.16 -36.25
N ARG A 786 50.97 -15.22 -34.96
CA ARG A 786 51.31 -14.04 -34.16
C ARG A 786 52.78 -13.67 -34.45
N PRO A 787 53.18 -12.40 -34.28
CA PRO A 787 54.56 -11.97 -34.51
C PRO A 787 55.56 -12.73 -33.63
#